data_AF-A0A950FGN2-F1
#
_entry.id   AF-A0A950FGN2-F1
#
_cell.length_a   1.000
_cell.length_b   1.000
_cell.length_c   1.000
_cell.angle_alpha   90.00
_cell.angle_beta   90.00
_cell.angle_gamma   90.00
#
_symmetry.space_group_name_H-M   'P 1'
#
loop_
_entity.id
_entity.type
_entity.pdbx_description
1 polymer ?
#
loop_
_entity_poly.entity_id
_entity_poly.type
_entity_poly.pdbx_seq_one_letter_code
_entity_poly.pdbx_strand_id
1 'polypeptide(L)'
;MRRILKAAPLVMMFLLLNTRKAHAVCSFSPTPDPTADGSANSLRHAIIAANANGQNCTIQLQAGTYTLTIANTNGQENHAAQGDLDITDSSHTVTIQGKGAGVSIVTATDRHGHSIDDRVFQVLGGVNAAFKNLTIEGGIAHDNGSAGVLPGTTASEGGGLLIQDGGHVTLSQVWLQGNRAMGGAGTNGVCVISHVSLQAGGPGEAGAGGGLFLASGAVNLISSRISGNTAIGGNGGHSVLARSIPACHLTPIAGGNGGSGGGGAGGGLYVVSGNLAMSTTTLAGNSAAGGAGGTGSCPTCSGGGLVSSGSGGGAQGGGLFTETGAVSVRSTTVSGNSAAGGAGGLNIASEHIVCDGNGGTALGAGLFVNGADISLANSTVFGNQANGGSGEICTGIATHTSAPGGDALGGGLYLNAGDISLTGDTIASNRALIGFEKSKLGSSSGGGIANTGANSFLTNTTLIGNNAQDSGTANNGDDVSGPITATYSLISQKAGATITDDGGNIFNVNPMLDPGGLRSNGGPTQTVALVQGSPADGTGDNPICKDAPPTGLGGIDQRGFARFRPGDNLCDIGAFEFITLLVQPTALSFGFEPVGHQTPSQTISITNNQTTTVTLSKSIGGANPADFIVSTTCGGHLPTRASCSILVAFHPTATGARSAVLTLSDSPDRTSPYHVTLTGVSR
;
A
#
# COMPACT_ATOMS: atom_id res chain seq x y z
N MET A 1 23.46 61.34 -56.18
CA MET A 1 24.33 60.15 -56.05
C MET A 1 25.46 60.45 -55.07
N ARG A 2 25.48 59.70 -53.96
CA ARG A 2 26.58 59.33 -53.03
C ARG A 2 27.90 60.16 -53.03
N ARG A 3 28.32 60.70 -51.86
CA ARG A 3 29.38 60.12 -50.99
C ARG A 3 29.82 61.03 -49.80
N ILE A 4 29.60 60.48 -48.60
CA ILE A 4 30.53 60.37 -47.45
C ILE A 4 30.74 61.60 -46.52
N LEU A 5 30.02 61.60 -45.39
CA LEU A 5 30.55 62.04 -44.09
C LEU A 5 30.62 60.82 -43.16
N LYS A 6 31.80 60.54 -42.60
CA LYS A 6 32.01 59.52 -41.55
C LYS A 6 31.56 60.12 -40.21
N ALA A 7 30.60 59.48 -39.55
CA ALA A 7 30.35 59.63 -38.12
C ALA A 7 30.64 58.29 -37.44
N ALA A 8 31.49 58.29 -36.41
CA ALA A 8 31.76 57.14 -35.56
C ALA A 8 30.68 57.06 -34.46
N PRO A 9 30.17 55.88 -34.08
CA PRO A 9 29.35 55.75 -32.89
C PRO A 9 30.19 55.40 -31.67
N LEU A 10 29.93 56.17 -30.62
CA LEU A 10 30.27 55.91 -29.22
C LEU A 10 29.53 54.62 -28.79
N VAL A 11 30.26 53.55 -28.46
CA VAL A 11 29.71 52.42 -27.69
C VAL A 11 30.45 52.39 -26.36
N MET A 12 29.89 53.08 -25.37
CA MET A 12 30.26 52.93 -23.98
C MET A 12 29.53 51.69 -23.45
N MET A 13 30.24 50.57 -23.48
CA MET A 13 29.84 49.30 -22.89
C MET A 13 29.79 49.47 -21.36
N PHE A 14 28.59 49.72 -20.83
CA PHE A 14 28.30 49.55 -19.41
C PHE A 14 28.39 48.06 -19.09
N LEU A 15 29.58 47.61 -18.68
CA LEU A 15 29.75 46.34 -18.00
C LEU A 15 29.15 46.48 -16.60
N LEU A 16 27.82 46.37 -16.50
CA LEU A 16 27.21 45.92 -15.25
C LEU A 16 27.73 44.51 -15.02
N LEU A 17 28.78 44.40 -14.20
CA LEU A 17 29.07 43.18 -13.46
C LEU A 17 27.84 42.88 -12.60
N ASN A 18 26.84 42.24 -13.20
CA ASN A 18 25.97 41.33 -12.49
C ASN A 18 26.88 40.19 -12.04
N THR A 19 27.56 40.39 -10.91
CA THR A 19 27.87 39.27 -10.05
C THR A 19 26.50 38.69 -9.68
N ARG A 20 26.02 37.73 -10.47
CA ARG A 20 25.09 36.74 -9.95
C ARG A 20 25.82 36.18 -8.74
N LYS A 21 25.48 36.66 -7.54
CA LYS A 21 25.61 35.82 -6.35
C LYS A 21 24.98 34.51 -6.79
N ALA A 22 25.79 33.45 -6.87
CA ALA A 22 25.22 32.12 -6.88
C ALA A 22 24.23 32.13 -5.72
N HIS A 23 22.92 32.05 -6.00
CA HIS A 23 21.94 31.88 -4.94
C HIS A 23 22.41 30.65 -4.19
N ALA A 24 22.80 30.84 -2.92
CA ALA A 24 23.19 29.73 -2.08
C ALA A 24 22.01 28.77 -2.11
N VAL A 25 22.25 27.56 -2.63
CA VAL A 25 21.22 26.52 -2.70
C VAL A 25 20.68 26.36 -1.28
N CYS A 26 19.37 26.53 -1.08
CA CYS A 26 18.76 26.29 0.21
C CYS A 26 19.00 24.83 0.59
N SER A 27 19.93 24.61 1.53
CA SER A 27 20.30 23.27 1.96
C SER A 27 20.62 23.27 3.44
N PHE A 28 20.00 22.33 4.14
CA PHE A 28 20.19 22.10 5.58
C PHE A 28 20.70 20.69 5.79
N SER A 29 21.54 20.49 6.81
CA SER A 29 22.07 19.17 7.15
C SER A 29 21.88 18.93 8.65
N PRO A 30 20.63 18.68 9.09
CA PRO A 30 20.37 18.46 10.51
C PRO A 30 21.09 17.21 10.98
N THR A 31 21.54 17.23 12.23
CA THR A 31 22.24 16.10 12.85
C THR A 31 21.24 15.28 13.69
N PRO A 32 21.33 13.95 13.68
CA PRO A 32 20.58 13.12 14.62
C PRO A 32 21.15 13.37 16.01
N ASP A 33 20.32 13.94 16.88
CA ASP A 33 20.54 14.31 18.28
C ASP A 33 21.91 14.87 18.69
N PRO A 34 22.06 16.20 18.81
CA PRO A 34 23.08 16.72 19.73
C PRO A 34 22.56 17.43 21.00
N THR A 35 21.36 18.05 21.04
CA THR A 35 20.81 18.72 22.26
C THR A 35 19.28 19.00 22.17
N ALA A 36 18.44 17.98 21.91
CA ALA A 36 16.96 18.02 21.84
C ALA A 36 16.31 18.62 20.56
N ASP A 37 15.12 18.10 20.25
CA ASP A 37 14.18 18.60 19.23
C ASP A 37 13.95 20.11 19.39
N GLY A 38 13.81 20.83 18.26
CA GLY A 38 13.67 22.29 18.23
C GLY A 38 14.98 23.11 18.35
N SER A 39 16.12 22.49 18.65
CA SER A 39 17.43 23.18 18.66
C SER A 39 17.91 23.57 17.26
N ALA A 40 18.88 24.49 17.16
CA ALA A 40 19.36 25.11 15.90
C ALA A 40 19.93 24.14 14.83
N ASN A 41 20.15 22.86 15.16
CA ASN A 41 20.60 21.81 14.22
C ASN A 41 19.63 20.62 14.13
N SER A 42 18.44 20.75 14.73
CA SER A 42 17.39 19.74 14.68
C SER A 42 16.71 19.70 13.30
N LEU A 43 16.03 18.59 13.02
CA LEU A 43 15.17 18.46 11.83
C LEU A 43 14.05 19.51 11.86
N ARG A 44 13.41 19.71 13.02
CA ARG A 44 12.37 20.72 13.22
C ARG A 44 12.85 22.12 12.83
N HIS A 45 14.02 22.53 13.32
CA HIS A 45 14.59 23.82 12.96
C HIS A 45 14.88 23.94 11.46
N ALA A 46 15.39 22.87 10.83
CA ALA A 46 15.64 22.86 9.39
C ALA A 46 14.36 23.01 8.56
N ILE A 47 13.24 22.42 9.01
CA ILE A 47 11.93 22.55 8.36
C ILE A 47 11.38 23.96 8.50
N ILE A 48 11.39 24.53 9.72
CA ILE A 48 10.98 25.92 9.96
C ILE A 48 11.79 26.89 9.09
N ALA A 49 13.10 26.68 8.99
CA ALA A 49 13.98 27.49 8.16
C ALA A 49 13.71 27.31 6.65
N ALA A 50 13.39 26.10 6.20
CA ALA A 50 13.01 25.83 4.81
C ALA A 50 11.68 26.52 4.46
N ASN A 51 10.68 26.41 5.32
CA ASN A 51 9.37 27.04 5.16
C ASN A 51 9.47 28.56 4.97
N ALA A 52 10.46 29.21 5.60
CA ALA A 52 10.65 30.66 5.53
C ALA A 52 11.61 31.13 4.41
N ASN A 53 12.24 30.22 3.66
CA ASN A 53 13.30 30.60 2.71
C ASN A 53 12.75 31.13 1.38
N GLY A 54 11.57 30.67 0.95
CA GLY A 54 10.98 31.05 -0.33
C GLY A 54 11.83 30.60 -1.53
N GLN A 55 12.42 29.42 -1.43
CA GLN A 55 13.24 28.77 -2.46
C GLN A 55 13.09 27.26 -2.37
N ASN A 56 13.41 26.54 -3.45
CA ASN A 56 13.51 25.08 -3.39
C ASN A 56 14.61 24.67 -2.40
N CYS A 57 14.24 23.89 -1.39
CA CYS A 57 15.11 23.52 -0.28
C CYS A 57 15.38 22.02 -0.24
N THR A 58 16.62 21.63 0.04
CA THR A 58 16.98 20.22 0.32
C THR A 58 17.51 20.07 1.75
N ILE A 59 16.74 19.38 2.58
CA ILE A 59 17.12 18.96 3.94
C ILE A 59 17.78 17.58 3.84
N GLN A 60 19.10 17.55 3.99
CA GLN A 60 19.93 16.36 3.86
C GLN A 60 20.15 15.71 5.22
N LEU A 61 19.39 14.66 5.53
CA LEU A 61 19.56 13.90 6.75
C LEU A 61 20.86 13.10 6.71
N GLN A 62 21.53 13.03 7.86
CA GLN A 62 22.62 12.10 8.13
C GLN A 62 22.04 10.73 8.53
N ALA A 63 22.92 9.74 8.71
CA ALA A 63 22.54 8.45 9.27
C ALA A 63 22.23 8.60 10.76
N GLY A 64 21.08 8.09 11.20
CA GLY A 64 20.62 8.17 12.58
C GLY A 64 19.12 8.43 12.69
N THR A 65 18.66 8.54 13.93
CA THR A 65 17.25 8.73 14.28
C THR A 65 16.98 10.17 14.70
N TYR A 66 15.94 10.77 14.12
CA TYR A 66 15.42 12.09 14.41
C TYR A 66 14.09 11.92 15.16
N THR A 67 14.16 11.90 16.48
CA THR A 67 12.98 11.72 17.35
C THR A 67 12.35 13.08 17.65
N LEU A 68 11.06 13.22 17.38
CA LEU A 68 10.25 14.36 17.81
C LEU A 68 9.97 14.22 19.30
N THR A 69 10.16 15.29 20.07
CA THR A 69 10.00 15.26 21.53
C THR A 69 9.15 16.39 22.08
N ILE A 70 8.65 17.28 21.21
CA ILE A 70 7.79 18.40 21.59
C ILE A 70 6.36 18.04 21.25
N ALA A 71 5.52 17.78 22.25
CA ALA A 71 4.09 17.54 22.07
C ALA A 71 3.29 18.85 21.98
N ASN A 72 2.11 18.80 21.38
CA ASN A 72 1.16 19.91 21.37
C ASN A 72 0.69 20.26 22.78
N THR A 73 0.67 21.56 23.10
CA THR A 73 0.25 22.03 24.44
C THR A 73 -1.19 22.56 24.49
N ASN A 74 -1.69 23.13 23.39
CA ASN A 74 -3.01 23.77 23.35
C ASN A 74 -3.76 23.44 22.05
N GLY A 75 -3.67 22.18 21.62
CA GLY A 75 -4.19 21.72 20.34
C GLY A 75 -3.21 21.95 19.19
N GLN A 76 -3.63 21.56 17.98
CA GLN A 76 -2.79 21.56 16.81
C GLN A 76 -2.27 22.95 16.45
N GLU A 77 -0.97 23.01 16.18
CA GLU A 77 -0.31 24.19 15.66
C GLU A 77 0.22 23.86 14.27
N ASN A 78 -0.01 24.72 13.28
CA ASN A 78 0.31 24.38 11.89
C ASN A 78 1.57 25.12 11.39
N HIS A 79 2.63 25.17 12.21
CA HIS A 79 3.89 25.87 11.93
C HIS A 79 5.15 25.08 12.33
N ALA A 80 5.03 23.79 12.61
CA ALA A 80 6.11 22.89 13.02
C ALA A 80 6.86 23.30 14.31
N ALA A 81 6.32 24.20 15.13
CA ALA A 81 6.84 24.57 16.43
C ALA A 81 6.62 23.51 17.55
N GLN A 82 5.52 22.77 17.52
CA GLN A 82 5.14 21.71 18.44
C GLN A 82 4.54 20.54 17.66
N GLY A 83 4.31 19.41 18.33
CA GLY A 83 3.66 18.26 17.71
C GLY A 83 4.45 17.74 16.52
N ASP A 84 3.77 17.59 15.40
CA ASP A 84 4.34 17.11 14.15
C ASP A 84 5.21 18.16 13.42
N LEU A 85 5.62 17.82 12.21
CA LEU A 85 6.45 18.67 11.37
C LEU A 85 5.64 19.19 10.17
N ASP A 86 5.10 20.41 10.29
CA ASP A 86 4.42 21.08 9.19
C ASP A 86 5.37 21.59 8.09
N ILE A 87 5.05 21.25 6.85
CA ILE A 87 5.65 21.84 5.64
C ILE A 87 4.65 22.83 5.07
N THR A 88 5.02 24.11 5.02
CA THR A 88 4.11 25.22 4.71
C THR A 88 4.50 26.03 3.46
N ASP A 89 5.67 25.80 2.85
CA ASP A 89 6.09 26.51 1.63
C ASP A 89 5.30 26.03 0.40
N SER A 90 4.23 26.74 0.07
CA SER A 90 3.40 26.48 -1.11
C SER A 90 3.97 27.05 -2.41
N SER A 91 5.03 27.85 -2.33
CA SER A 91 5.64 28.50 -3.49
C SER A 91 6.79 27.70 -4.11
N HIS A 92 7.37 26.78 -3.35
CA HIS A 92 8.54 25.99 -3.73
C HIS A 92 8.44 24.54 -3.27
N THR A 93 9.45 23.74 -3.59
CA THR A 93 9.56 22.35 -3.16
C THR A 93 10.47 22.20 -1.96
N VAL A 94 9.98 21.54 -0.91
CA VAL A 94 10.81 21.07 0.22
C VAL A 94 11.15 19.60 0.01
N THR A 95 12.44 19.29 -0.16
CA THR A 95 12.93 17.92 -0.28
C THR A 95 13.62 17.47 1.00
N ILE A 96 13.15 16.38 1.61
CA ILE A 96 13.78 15.73 2.76
C ILE A 96 14.45 14.44 2.27
N GLN A 97 15.77 14.38 2.37
CA GLN A 97 16.57 13.29 1.80
C GLN A 97 17.46 12.62 2.84
N GLY A 98 17.18 11.35 3.12
CA GLY A 98 17.99 10.49 3.97
C GLY A 98 19.09 9.73 3.23
N LYS A 99 19.82 8.90 3.99
CA LYS A 99 20.91 8.03 3.51
C LYS A 99 20.46 6.60 3.18
N GLY A 100 19.18 6.30 3.37
CA GLY A 100 18.57 4.99 3.16
C GLY A 100 17.42 4.80 4.13
N ALA A 101 16.37 4.08 3.72
CA ALA A 101 15.18 3.90 4.55
C ALA A 101 15.52 3.29 5.92
N GLY A 102 16.35 2.25 5.99
CA GLY A 102 16.82 1.68 7.26
C GLY A 102 17.97 2.44 7.96
N VAL A 103 18.28 3.67 7.54
CA VAL A 103 19.49 4.42 7.97
C VAL A 103 19.15 5.79 8.51
N SER A 104 18.28 6.54 7.82
CA SER A 104 17.77 7.82 8.29
C SER A 104 16.31 7.63 8.71
N ILE A 105 16.03 7.77 10.00
CA ILE A 105 14.71 7.48 10.57
C ILE A 105 14.17 8.77 11.19
N VAL A 106 12.95 9.16 10.81
CA VAL A 106 12.21 10.25 11.47
C VAL A 106 11.06 9.60 12.24
N THR A 107 10.98 9.86 13.54
CA THR A 107 9.98 9.21 14.39
C THR A 107 9.36 10.12 15.43
N ALA A 108 8.08 9.93 15.68
CA ALA A 108 7.32 10.59 16.75
C ALA A 108 7.26 9.76 18.05
N THR A 109 7.93 8.59 18.10
CA THR A 109 8.02 7.73 19.28
C THR A 109 9.48 7.49 19.68
N ASP A 110 9.80 7.65 20.96
CA ASP A 110 11.16 7.42 21.48
C ASP A 110 11.49 5.92 21.65
N ARG A 111 12.76 5.62 21.93
CA ARG A 111 13.25 4.24 22.14
C ARG A 111 12.64 3.51 23.35
N HIS A 112 11.93 4.21 24.22
CA HIS A 112 11.23 3.64 25.37
C HIS A 112 9.72 3.51 25.10
N GLY A 113 9.23 3.92 23.92
CA GLY A 113 7.83 3.88 23.55
C GLY A 113 7.02 5.13 23.93
N HIS A 114 7.66 6.21 24.37
CA HIS A 114 6.98 7.49 24.62
C HIS A 114 6.73 8.19 23.28
N SER A 115 5.46 8.42 22.97
CA SER A 115 5.00 9.17 21.80
C SER A 115 4.78 10.64 22.16
N ILE A 116 4.87 11.54 21.18
CA ILE A 116 4.35 12.91 21.30
C ILE A 116 2.82 12.99 21.18
N ASP A 117 2.18 11.84 20.94
CA ASP A 117 0.74 11.68 20.66
C ASP A 117 0.24 12.61 19.53
N ASP A 118 1.07 12.69 18.48
CA ASP A 118 0.77 13.38 17.24
C ASP A 118 1.36 12.62 16.04
N ARG A 119 0.96 13.02 14.84
CA ARG A 119 1.52 12.54 13.57
C ARG A 119 3.00 12.91 13.40
N VAL A 120 3.64 12.43 12.34
CA VAL A 120 5.06 12.78 12.07
C VAL A 120 5.17 14.03 11.21
N PHE A 121 4.39 14.12 10.14
CA PHE A 121 4.41 15.23 9.20
C PHE A 121 3.00 15.66 8.79
N GLN A 122 2.87 16.96 8.55
CA GLN A 122 1.72 17.55 7.88
C GLN A 122 2.18 18.42 6.71
N VAL A 123 1.60 18.18 5.55
CA VAL A 123 1.86 18.94 4.32
C VAL A 123 0.64 19.81 4.08
N LEU A 124 0.80 21.12 4.23
CA LEU A 124 -0.31 22.06 4.11
C LEU A 124 -0.78 22.21 2.66
N GLY A 125 -1.93 22.84 2.49
CA GLY A 125 -2.56 22.97 1.18
C GLY A 125 -1.66 23.64 0.12
N GLY A 126 -1.62 23.05 -1.07
CA GLY A 126 -0.84 23.53 -2.22
C GLY A 126 0.68 23.32 -2.13
N VAL A 127 1.18 22.67 -1.07
CA VAL A 127 2.61 22.47 -0.84
C VAL A 127 3.16 21.33 -1.70
N ASN A 128 4.38 21.53 -2.23
CA ASN A 128 5.13 20.48 -2.92
C ASN A 128 6.21 19.92 -1.98
N ALA A 129 6.11 18.64 -1.63
CA ALA A 129 7.09 17.97 -0.79
C ALA A 129 7.63 16.68 -1.43
N ALA A 130 8.91 16.40 -1.19
CA ALA A 130 9.54 15.16 -1.65
C ALA A 130 10.33 14.51 -0.52
N PHE A 131 10.05 13.24 -0.25
CA PHE A 131 10.75 12.43 0.72
C PHE A 131 11.53 11.34 0.00
N LYS A 132 12.82 11.19 0.33
CA LYS A 132 13.72 10.28 -0.38
C LYS A 132 14.61 9.52 0.59
N ASN A 133 14.67 8.19 0.47
CA ASN A 133 15.65 7.36 1.20
C ASN A 133 15.62 7.55 2.74
N LEU A 134 14.43 7.53 3.34
CA LEU A 134 14.26 7.62 4.80
C LEU A 134 13.09 6.76 5.30
N THR A 135 13.03 6.52 6.60
CA THR A 135 11.85 5.95 7.28
C THR A 135 11.09 7.03 8.01
N ILE A 136 9.76 6.95 7.98
CA ILE A 136 8.81 7.77 8.73
C ILE A 136 7.96 6.82 9.57
N GLU A 137 8.05 6.93 10.89
CA GLU A 137 7.42 5.95 11.79
C GLU A 137 6.97 6.49 13.15
N GLY A 138 6.06 5.74 13.78
CA GLY A 138 5.65 5.96 15.17
C GLY A 138 4.81 7.21 15.41
N GLY A 139 4.23 7.81 14.37
CA GLY A 139 3.23 8.88 14.54
C GLY A 139 1.87 8.32 14.96
N ILE A 140 1.18 9.06 15.82
CA ILE A 140 -0.15 8.73 16.36
C ILE A 140 -1.04 9.97 16.27
N ALA A 141 -1.82 10.08 15.20
CA ALA A 141 -2.79 11.17 15.03
C ALA A 141 -4.05 10.92 15.87
N HIS A 142 -4.49 11.95 16.59
CA HIS A 142 -5.73 11.98 17.37
C HIS A 142 -6.73 13.06 16.88
N ASP A 143 -6.43 13.70 15.76
CA ASP A 143 -7.22 14.80 15.19
C ASP A 143 -7.00 14.88 13.67
N ASN A 144 -7.62 15.86 13.02
CA ASN A 144 -7.59 16.06 11.57
C ASN A 144 -6.58 17.13 11.12
N GLY A 145 -5.65 17.56 11.97
CA GLY A 145 -4.64 18.57 11.60
C GLY A 145 -5.17 20.00 11.44
N SER A 146 -6.42 20.25 11.84
CA SER A 146 -6.99 21.59 11.84
C SER A 146 -6.46 22.42 13.00
N ALA A 147 -6.00 23.64 12.72
CA ALA A 147 -5.40 24.51 13.72
C ALA A 147 -6.31 24.73 14.95
N GLY A 148 -5.74 24.58 16.14
CA GLY A 148 -6.41 24.78 17.43
C GLY A 148 -7.30 23.62 17.89
N VAL A 149 -7.42 22.55 17.12
CA VAL A 149 -8.18 21.36 17.52
C VAL A 149 -7.44 20.59 18.60
N LEU A 150 -8.15 20.18 19.65
CA LEU A 150 -7.59 19.36 20.72
C LEU A 150 -7.60 17.87 20.33
N PRO A 151 -6.59 17.10 20.74
CA PRO A 151 -6.56 15.65 20.51
C PRO A 151 -7.84 14.94 20.98
N GLY A 152 -8.35 14.03 20.15
CA GLY A 152 -9.51 13.19 20.45
C GLY A 152 -10.87 13.88 20.34
N THR A 153 -10.93 15.12 19.85
CA THR A 153 -12.19 15.86 19.67
C THR A 153 -12.76 15.80 18.27
N THR A 154 -12.02 15.25 17.31
CA THR A 154 -12.40 15.11 15.91
C THR A 154 -12.01 13.73 15.37
N ALA A 155 -12.39 13.46 14.12
CA ALA A 155 -11.80 12.37 13.36
C ALA A 155 -10.28 12.53 13.25
N SER A 156 -9.57 11.42 13.21
CA SER A 156 -8.11 11.41 13.11
C SER A 156 -7.65 11.10 11.70
N GLU A 157 -6.72 11.91 11.17
CA GLU A 157 -6.26 11.81 9.79
C GLU A 157 -4.73 11.77 9.72
N GLY A 158 -4.17 10.76 9.03
CA GLY A 158 -2.77 10.77 8.64
C GLY A 158 -1.79 10.55 9.80
N GLY A 159 -1.68 9.32 10.30
CA GLY A 159 -0.79 9.02 11.44
C GLY A 159 0.68 9.28 11.15
N GLY A 160 1.15 8.97 9.94
CA GLY A 160 2.50 9.31 9.51
C GLY A 160 2.51 10.66 8.80
N LEU A 161 1.74 10.77 7.72
CA LEU A 161 1.60 11.97 6.88
C LEU A 161 0.13 12.37 6.73
N LEU A 162 -0.19 13.63 7.04
CA LEU A 162 -1.38 14.28 6.52
C LEU A 162 -1.01 15.17 5.32
N ILE A 163 -1.73 15.03 4.20
CA ILE A 163 -1.58 15.89 3.01
C ILE A 163 -2.91 16.62 2.79
N GLN A 164 -2.89 17.93 3.03
CA GLN A 164 -4.04 18.82 2.86
C GLN A 164 -4.23 19.25 1.40
N ASP A 165 -5.26 20.06 1.17
CA ASP A 165 -5.82 20.28 -0.16
C ASP A 165 -4.83 20.82 -1.20
N GLY A 166 -4.74 20.14 -2.33
CA GLY A 166 -3.83 20.49 -3.43
C GLY A 166 -2.36 20.18 -3.14
N GLY A 167 -2.04 19.47 -2.05
CA GLY A 167 -0.69 19.03 -1.75
C GLY A 167 -0.15 18.02 -2.78
N HIS A 168 1.13 18.13 -3.10
CA HIS A 168 1.82 17.22 -4.02
C HIS A 168 3.01 16.57 -3.33
N VAL A 169 2.92 15.27 -3.08
CA VAL A 169 3.96 14.52 -2.35
C VAL A 169 4.54 13.41 -3.20
N THR A 170 5.87 13.33 -3.24
CA THR A 170 6.58 12.17 -3.80
C THR A 170 7.35 11.44 -2.71
N LEU A 171 7.08 10.15 -2.54
CA LEU A 171 7.82 9.25 -1.65
C LEU A 171 8.66 8.28 -2.51
N SER A 172 9.97 8.45 -2.52
CA SER A 172 10.89 7.59 -3.29
C SER A 172 11.85 6.84 -2.37
N GLN A 173 11.76 5.50 -2.37
CA GLN A 173 12.54 4.65 -1.47
C GLN A 173 12.32 5.03 0.01
N VAL A 174 11.06 5.28 0.36
CA VAL A 174 10.64 5.63 1.72
C VAL A 174 9.95 4.45 2.37
N TRP A 175 10.24 4.20 3.65
CA TRP A 175 9.41 3.32 4.48
C TRP A 175 8.48 4.18 5.34
N LEU A 176 7.19 4.01 5.18
CA LEU A 176 6.16 4.59 6.03
C LEU A 176 5.56 3.48 6.87
N GLN A 177 5.93 3.42 8.15
CA GLN A 177 5.64 2.23 8.96
C GLN A 177 5.22 2.51 10.40
N GLY A 178 4.38 1.63 10.94
CA GLY A 178 4.02 1.66 12.36
C GLY A 178 3.26 2.90 12.82
N ASN A 179 2.67 3.66 11.89
CA ASN A 179 1.92 4.88 12.21
C ASN A 179 0.44 4.59 12.47
N ARG A 180 -0.23 5.46 13.22
CA ARG A 180 -1.62 5.26 13.66
C ARG A 180 -2.46 6.53 13.51
N ALA A 181 -3.69 6.35 13.04
CA ALA A 181 -4.75 7.36 13.15
C ALA A 181 -5.85 6.81 14.08
N MET A 182 -6.13 7.50 15.18
CA MET A 182 -6.96 6.99 16.29
C MET A 182 -8.09 7.95 16.64
N GLY A 183 -9.27 7.67 16.08
CA GLY A 183 -10.48 8.47 16.31
C GLY A 183 -10.82 8.61 17.80
N GLY A 184 -11.29 9.79 18.18
CA GLY A 184 -11.77 10.11 19.52
C GLY A 184 -12.89 9.18 20.00
N ALA A 185 -12.86 8.82 21.29
CA ALA A 185 -13.95 8.06 21.90
C ALA A 185 -15.20 8.92 22.04
N GLY A 186 -16.36 8.29 21.84
CA GLY A 186 -17.66 8.92 22.05
C GLY A 186 -17.86 9.33 23.51
N THR A 187 -18.55 10.44 23.71
CA THR A 187 -18.82 10.97 25.04
C THR A 187 -19.71 10.02 25.83
N ASN A 188 -19.35 9.72 27.07
CA ASN A 188 -20.24 8.97 27.96
C ASN A 188 -21.46 9.82 28.31
N GLY A 189 -22.61 9.18 28.46
CA GLY A 189 -23.83 9.83 28.93
C GLY A 189 -23.65 10.46 30.32
N VAL A 190 -24.51 11.42 30.66
CA VAL A 190 -24.57 12.06 31.98
C VAL A 190 -26.00 11.96 32.55
N CYS A 191 -26.13 11.82 33.87
CA CYS A 191 -27.44 11.80 34.54
C CYS A 191 -27.91 13.25 34.75
N VAL A 192 -29.06 13.61 34.17
CA VAL A 192 -29.65 14.95 34.31
C VAL A 192 -30.85 14.87 35.24
N ILE A 193 -30.68 15.34 36.48
CA ILE A 193 -31.68 15.23 37.57
C ILE A 193 -32.98 16.00 37.25
N SER A 194 -32.91 17.07 36.44
CA SER A 194 -34.09 17.91 36.14
C SER A 194 -35.15 17.25 35.27
N HIS A 195 -34.82 16.19 34.52
CA HIS A 195 -35.73 15.54 33.57
C HIS A 195 -35.84 14.01 33.73
N VAL A 196 -35.21 13.42 34.77
CA VAL A 196 -35.32 11.97 35.07
C VAL A 196 -34.99 11.10 33.83
N SER A 197 -33.98 11.50 33.06
CA SER A 197 -33.50 10.79 31.87
C SER A 197 -31.99 10.60 31.90
N LEU A 198 -31.54 9.45 31.39
CA LEU A 198 -30.13 9.21 31.11
C LEU A 198 -29.84 9.71 29.69
N GLN A 199 -28.83 10.55 29.52
CA GLN A 199 -28.37 10.87 28.17
C GLN A 199 -27.68 9.64 27.55
N ALA A 200 -27.94 9.42 26.25
CA ALA A 200 -27.26 8.40 25.47
C ALA A 200 -25.76 8.70 25.36
N GLY A 201 -24.96 7.65 25.16
CA GLY A 201 -23.56 7.82 24.78
C GLY A 201 -23.44 8.40 23.37
N GLY A 202 -22.44 9.26 23.16
CA GLY A 202 -22.11 9.81 21.85
C GLY A 202 -21.42 8.79 20.94
N PRO A 203 -21.46 8.98 19.61
CA PRO A 203 -20.73 8.13 18.67
C PRO A 203 -19.22 8.32 18.84
N GLY A 204 -18.44 7.27 18.56
CA GLY A 204 -17.00 7.39 18.38
C GLY A 204 -16.65 8.03 17.04
N GLU A 205 -15.54 8.73 16.99
CA GLU A 205 -15.03 9.40 15.78
C GLU A 205 -14.26 8.44 14.87
N ALA A 206 -14.12 8.80 13.60
CA ALA A 206 -13.41 7.99 12.62
C ALA A 206 -11.88 8.10 12.76
N GLY A 207 -11.17 7.02 12.39
CA GLY A 207 -9.73 7.04 12.13
C GLY A 207 -9.45 6.76 10.66
N ALA A 208 -8.67 7.61 10.00
CA ALA A 208 -8.42 7.57 8.57
C ALA A 208 -6.93 7.72 8.22
N GLY A 209 -6.41 6.88 7.32
CA GLY A 209 -5.06 7.05 6.79
C GLY A 209 -3.98 6.80 7.85
N GLY A 210 -3.92 5.59 8.40
CA GLY A 210 -2.99 5.27 9.49
C GLY A 210 -1.53 5.59 9.12
N GLY A 211 -1.14 5.29 7.88
CA GLY A 211 0.15 5.73 7.31
C GLY A 211 0.05 7.13 6.72
N LEU A 212 -0.78 7.29 5.68
CA LEU A 212 -0.93 8.54 4.95
C LEU A 212 -2.40 8.83 4.66
N PHE A 213 -2.78 10.10 4.82
CA PHE A 213 -4.06 10.64 4.38
C PHE A 213 -3.84 11.72 3.31
N LEU A 214 -4.61 11.64 2.22
CA LEU A 214 -4.64 12.62 1.13
C LEU A 214 -6.04 13.21 0.99
N ALA A 215 -6.19 14.51 1.28
CA ALA A 215 -7.43 15.25 1.08
C ALA A 215 -7.71 15.54 -0.41
N SER A 216 -6.75 16.18 -1.08
CA SER A 216 -6.76 16.42 -2.52
C SER A 216 -5.33 16.66 -3.05
N GLY A 217 -5.13 16.67 -4.36
CA GLY A 217 -3.81 16.87 -4.98
C GLY A 217 -3.23 15.58 -5.57
N ALA A 218 -1.95 15.28 -5.32
CA ALA A 218 -1.35 14.05 -5.84
C ALA A 218 -0.26 13.43 -4.94
N VAL A 219 -0.23 12.10 -4.91
CA VAL A 219 0.82 11.31 -4.25
C VAL A 219 1.46 10.34 -5.23
N ASN A 220 2.79 10.38 -5.32
CA ASN A 220 3.58 9.43 -6.10
C ASN A 220 4.44 8.57 -5.18
N LEU A 221 4.18 7.25 -5.15
CA LEU A 221 4.96 6.26 -4.40
C LEU A 221 5.84 5.47 -5.37
N ILE A 222 7.16 5.58 -5.20
CA ILE A 222 8.15 4.96 -6.10
C ILE A 222 9.12 4.14 -5.28
N SER A 223 9.08 2.82 -5.47
CA SER A 223 9.97 1.88 -4.77
C SER A 223 9.91 2.04 -3.24
N SER A 224 8.73 2.38 -2.73
CA SER A 224 8.49 2.68 -1.32
C SER A 224 7.77 1.51 -0.64
N ARG A 225 7.76 1.52 0.69
CA ARG A 225 7.07 0.52 1.51
C ARG A 225 6.13 1.22 2.49
N ILE A 226 4.86 0.85 2.45
CA ILE A 226 3.84 1.30 3.39
C ILE A 226 3.43 0.07 4.19
N SER A 227 3.86 -0.04 5.45
CA SER A 227 3.63 -1.27 6.21
C SER A 227 3.39 -1.14 7.70
N GLY A 228 2.51 -1.97 8.25
CA GLY A 228 2.25 -2.00 9.68
C GLY A 228 1.53 -0.75 10.21
N ASN A 229 0.93 0.05 9.34
CA ASN A 229 0.18 1.24 9.75
C ASN A 229 -1.27 0.88 10.09
N THR A 230 -1.89 1.62 10.99
CA THR A 230 -3.22 1.30 11.52
C THR A 230 -4.17 2.50 11.56
N ALA A 231 -5.38 2.36 11.04
CA ALA A 231 -6.47 3.30 11.22
C ALA A 231 -7.50 2.70 12.19
N ILE A 232 -7.82 3.39 13.29
CA ILE A 232 -8.67 2.89 14.37
C ILE A 232 -9.81 3.88 14.61
N GLY A 233 -11.05 3.43 14.47
CA GLY A 233 -12.21 4.18 14.89
C GLY A 233 -12.35 4.22 16.42
N GLY A 234 -12.82 5.35 16.95
CA GLY A 234 -13.06 5.53 18.37
C GLY A 234 -14.21 4.66 18.88
N ASN A 235 -14.16 4.23 20.13
CA ASN A 235 -15.27 3.49 20.73
C ASN A 235 -16.49 4.39 20.93
N GLY A 236 -17.68 3.84 20.81
CA GLY A 236 -18.91 4.53 21.17
C GLY A 236 -19.01 4.78 22.66
N GLY A 237 -19.56 5.92 23.06
CA GLY A 237 -19.76 6.28 24.45
C GLY A 237 -20.74 5.34 25.16
N HIS A 238 -20.49 5.07 26.43
CA HIS A 238 -21.42 4.29 27.26
C HIS A 238 -22.54 5.19 27.79
N SER A 239 -23.71 4.60 27.99
CA SER A 239 -24.76 5.20 28.82
C SER A 239 -24.38 5.18 30.31
N VAL A 240 -25.07 5.99 31.13
CA VAL A 240 -24.85 6.02 32.58
C VAL A 240 -25.40 4.77 33.25
N LEU A 241 -24.59 4.12 34.09
CA LEU A 241 -25.06 3.09 35.01
C LEU A 241 -25.76 3.72 36.21
N ALA A 242 -27.08 3.54 36.37
CA ALA A 242 -27.85 4.13 37.48
C ALA A 242 -27.35 3.74 38.89
N ARG A 243 -26.57 2.65 39.03
CA ARG A 243 -25.94 2.23 40.29
C ARG A 243 -24.80 3.11 40.76
N SER A 244 -24.21 3.94 39.89
CA SER A 244 -23.01 4.72 40.19
C SER A 244 -23.31 6.12 40.76
N ILE A 245 -24.58 6.54 40.79
CA ILE A 245 -24.97 7.89 41.22
C ILE A 245 -26.20 7.80 42.16
N PRO A 246 -26.02 7.98 43.49
CA PRO A 246 -27.09 7.87 44.49
C PRO A 246 -28.29 8.81 44.26
N ALA A 247 -28.10 9.94 43.56
CA ALA A 247 -29.16 10.89 43.23
C ALA A 247 -30.13 10.39 42.14
N CYS A 248 -29.72 9.38 41.34
CA CYS A 248 -30.50 8.82 40.24
C CYS A 248 -31.31 7.57 40.69
N HIS A 249 -31.56 7.42 42.00
CA HIS A 249 -32.15 6.21 42.60
C HIS A 249 -33.62 6.37 43.06
N LEU A 250 -34.20 7.57 42.93
CA LEU A 250 -35.45 7.94 43.61
C LEU A 250 -36.72 7.92 42.72
N THR A 251 -36.59 7.65 41.42
CA THR A 251 -37.72 7.57 40.46
C THR A 251 -37.45 6.52 39.37
N PRO A 252 -38.48 5.98 38.69
CA PRO A 252 -38.27 5.22 37.46
C PRO A 252 -37.59 6.13 36.43
N ILE A 253 -36.38 5.76 36.01
CA ILE A 253 -35.60 6.52 35.01
C ILE A 253 -35.67 5.78 33.68
N ALA A 254 -35.87 6.51 32.59
CA ALA A 254 -35.72 5.97 31.24
C ALA A 254 -34.24 5.61 31.02
N GLY A 255 -33.97 4.38 30.56
CA GLY A 255 -32.61 3.92 30.27
C GLY A 255 -31.91 4.75 29.19
N GLY A 256 -30.58 4.63 29.12
CA GLY A 256 -29.75 5.35 28.15
C GLY A 256 -29.14 4.41 27.11
N ASN A 257 -29.14 4.81 25.84
CA ASN A 257 -28.55 4.04 24.74
C ASN A 257 -27.03 4.16 24.72
N GLY A 258 -26.34 3.12 24.24
CA GLY A 258 -24.93 3.19 23.89
C GLY A 258 -24.71 3.95 22.57
N GLY A 259 -23.58 4.63 22.44
CA GLY A 259 -23.17 5.26 21.17
C GLY A 259 -22.56 4.25 20.20
N SER A 260 -22.65 4.49 18.89
CA SER A 260 -21.99 3.64 17.89
C SER A 260 -20.46 3.79 17.92
N GLY A 261 -19.72 2.73 17.59
CA GLY A 261 -18.30 2.84 17.31
C GLY A 261 -18.01 3.62 16.03
N GLY A 262 -16.90 4.36 16.02
CA GLY A 262 -16.40 5.07 14.84
C GLY A 262 -15.78 4.13 13.82
N GLY A 263 -15.72 4.55 12.56
CA GLY A 263 -15.13 3.76 11.47
C GLY A 263 -13.60 3.83 11.45
N GLY A 264 -12.95 2.74 11.03
CA GLY A 264 -11.53 2.74 10.64
C GLY A 264 -11.38 2.60 9.13
N ALA A 265 -10.60 3.46 8.48
CA ALA A 265 -10.45 3.42 7.04
C ALA A 265 -9.02 3.73 6.57
N GLY A 266 -8.55 3.03 5.54
CA GLY A 266 -7.25 3.32 4.94
C GLY A 266 -6.10 3.09 5.92
N GLY A 267 -5.94 1.86 6.42
CA GLY A 267 -4.92 1.55 7.44
C GLY A 267 -3.52 1.96 6.98
N GLY A 268 -3.18 1.70 5.73
CA GLY A 268 -1.98 2.21 5.08
C GLY A 268 -2.21 3.60 4.49
N LEU A 269 -3.12 3.70 3.52
CA LEU A 269 -3.36 4.88 2.71
C LEU A 269 -4.86 5.22 2.68
N TYR A 270 -5.20 6.49 2.83
CA TYR A 270 -6.55 7.03 2.60
C TYR A 270 -6.50 8.15 1.58
N VAL A 271 -7.33 8.07 0.54
CA VAL A 271 -7.45 9.08 -0.52
C VAL A 271 -8.90 9.55 -0.62
N VAL A 272 -9.16 10.81 -0.25
CA VAL A 272 -10.48 11.44 -0.40
C VAL A 272 -10.69 11.82 -1.87
N SER A 273 -9.81 12.67 -2.38
CA SER A 273 -9.79 13.13 -3.77
C SER A 273 -8.35 13.28 -4.26
N GLY A 274 -8.15 13.35 -5.58
CA GLY A 274 -6.82 13.50 -6.17
C GLY A 274 -6.21 12.20 -6.71
N ASN A 275 -4.96 12.27 -7.16
CA ASN A 275 -4.33 11.18 -7.89
C ASN A 275 -3.30 10.45 -7.02
N LEU A 276 -3.43 9.12 -6.94
CA LEU A 276 -2.42 8.25 -6.33
C LEU A 276 -1.76 7.40 -7.42
N ALA A 277 -0.45 7.53 -7.57
CA ALA A 277 0.34 6.65 -8.42
C ALA A 277 1.33 5.83 -7.59
N MET A 278 1.29 4.51 -7.73
CA MET A 278 2.20 3.58 -7.07
C MET A 278 2.96 2.78 -8.11
N SER A 279 4.29 2.79 -8.03
CA SER A 279 5.16 2.00 -8.89
C SER A 279 6.21 1.27 -8.07
N THR A 280 6.35 -0.04 -8.28
CA THR A 280 7.33 -0.89 -7.57
C THR A 280 7.24 -0.78 -6.05
N THR A 281 6.04 -0.51 -5.53
CA THR A 281 5.79 -0.23 -4.11
C THR A 281 5.29 -1.48 -3.40
N THR A 282 5.41 -1.52 -2.07
CA THR A 282 4.80 -2.56 -1.24
C THR A 282 3.83 -1.94 -0.24
N LEU A 283 2.59 -2.41 -0.22
CA LEU A 283 1.56 -2.06 0.77
C LEU A 283 1.25 -3.31 1.59
N ALA A 284 1.86 -3.45 2.77
CA ALA A 284 1.86 -4.71 3.49
C ALA A 284 1.56 -4.64 4.98
N GLY A 285 0.68 -5.52 5.48
CA GLY A 285 0.42 -5.64 6.92
C GLY A 285 -0.23 -4.41 7.55
N ASN A 286 -0.94 -3.61 6.76
CA ASN A 286 -1.66 -2.44 7.29
C ASN A 286 -3.07 -2.85 7.73
N SER A 287 -3.63 -2.13 8.69
CA SER A 287 -4.88 -2.52 9.35
C SER A 287 -5.87 -1.36 9.48
N ALA A 288 -7.13 -1.57 9.08
CA ALA A 288 -8.25 -0.72 9.42
C ALA A 288 -9.11 -1.43 10.46
N ALA A 289 -9.46 -0.77 11.56
CA ALA A 289 -10.22 -1.35 12.66
C ALA A 289 -11.36 -0.41 13.09
N GLY A 290 -12.58 -0.94 13.12
CA GLY A 290 -13.73 -0.21 13.64
C GLY A 290 -13.74 -0.17 15.18
N GLY A 291 -14.23 0.93 15.75
CA GLY A 291 -14.40 1.06 17.19
C GLY A 291 -15.54 0.17 17.71
N ALA A 292 -15.47 -0.23 18.98
CA ALA A 292 -16.55 -0.98 19.60
C ALA A 292 -17.78 -0.10 19.85
N GLY A 293 -18.97 -0.70 19.80
CA GLY A 293 -20.19 -0.05 20.23
C GLY A 293 -20.22 0.18 21.74
N GLY A 294 -20.82 1.29 22.16
CA GLY A 294 -21.02 1.66 23.55
C GLY A 294 -22.09 0.83 24.26
N THR A 295 -22.02 0.81 25.59
CA THR A 295 -22.95 0.02 26.43
C THR A 295 -24.26 0.76 26.65
N GLY A 296 -25.39 0.09 26.36
CA GLY A 296 -26.72 0.52 26.79
C GLY A 296 -27.05 0.03 28.21
N SER A 297 -27.71 0.85 29.03
CA SER A 297 -28.04 0.51 30.42
C SER A 297 -29.42 0.98 30.87
N CYS A 298 -30.11 0.10 31.58
CA CYS A 298 -31.41 0.34 32.20
C CYS A 298 -31.58 -0.49 33.49
N PRO A 299 -31.06 -0.03 34.63
CA PRO A 299 -31.07 -0.83 35.86
C PRO A 299 -32.40 -0.83 36.62
N THR A 300 -33.25 0.20 36.42
CA THR A 300 -34.47 0.45 37.21
C THR A 300 -35.72 0.73 36.37
N CYS A 301 -35.73 0.44 35.06
CA CYS A 301 -36.90 0.74 34.22
C CYS A 301 -38.05 -0.23 34.46
N SER A 302 -38.80 -0.02 35.55
CA SER A 302 -40.11 -0.60 35.75
C SER A 302 -41.11 0.14 34.85
N GLY A 303 -41.29 -0.30 33.60
CA GLY A 303 -42.25 0.35 32.68
C GLY A 303 -42.04 0.22 31.17
N GLY A 304 -41.09 -0.59 30.69
CA GLY A 304 -41.02 -0.93 29.25
C GLY A 304 -40.26 0.06 28.35
N GLY A 305 -39.32 0.84 28.89
CA GLY A 305 -38.38 1.61 28.06
C GLY A 305 -37.36 0.69 27.39
N LEU A 306 -37.34 0.65 26.06
CA LEU A 306 -36.35 -0.11 25.29
C LEU A 306 -35.00 0.62 25.35
N VAL A 307 -33.93 -0.13 25.65
CA VAL A 307 -32.56 0.37 25.57
C VAL A 307 -31.81 -0.38 24.50
N SER A 308 -31.11 0.39 23.67
CA SER A 308 -30.25 -0.10 22.59
C SER A 308 -28.79 -0.02 22.99
N SER A 309 -28.01 -0.99 22.51
CA SER A 309 -26.55 -0.92 22.58
C SER A 309 -26.02 -0.21 21.33
N GLY A 310 -24.77 0.24 21.39
CA GLY A 310 -24.11 0.79 20.21
C GLY A 310 -23.79 -0.31 19.21
N SER A 311 -23.95 -0.05 17.91
CA SER A 311 -23.35 -0.91 16.88
C SER A 311 -21.83 -0.71 16.82
N GLY A 312 -21.10 -1.75 16.42
CA GLY A 312 -19.67 -1.65 16.13
C GLY A 312 -19.41 -0.81 14.87
N GLY A 313 -18.30 -0.08 14.87
CA GLY A 313 -17.87 0.72 13.73
C GLY A 313 -17.38 -0.14 12.56
N GLY A 314 -17.53 0.35 11.33
CA GLY A 314 -17.03 -0.35 10.14
C GLY A 314 -15.51 -0.28 9.98
N ALA A 315 -14.95 -1.17 9.15
CA ALA A 315 -13.56 -1.14 8.73
C ALA A 315 -13.41 -1.28 7.22
N GLN A 316 -12.66 -0.39 6.58
CA GLN A 316 -12.57 -0.33 5.12
C GLN A 316 -11.13 -0.11 4.66
N GLY A 317 -10.67 -0.81 3.62
CA GLY A 317 -9.38 -0.48 2.99
C GLY A 317 -8.19 -0.63 3.95
N GLY A 318 -7.95 -1.83 4.47
CA GLY A 318 -6.82 -2.07 5.38
C GLY A 318 -5.49 -1.60 4.79
N GLY A 319 -5.26 -1.89 3.51
CA GLY A 319 -4.16 -1.34 2.72
C GLY A 319 -4.48 0.08 2.24
N LEU A 320 -5.42 0.19 1.29
CA LEU A 320 -5.81 1.45 0.66
C LEU A 320 -7.32 1.63 0.71
N PHE A 321 -7.74 2.83 1.10
CA PHE A 321 -9.10 3.32 0.92
C PHE A 321 -9.08 4.50 -0.05
N THR A 322 -10.00 4.52 -1.01
CA THR A 322 -10.19 5.65 -1.92
C THR A 322 -11.66 5.98 -2.13
N GLU A 323 -12.02 7.26 -2.09
CA GLU A 323 -13.35 7.75 -2.47
C GLU A 323 -13.33 8.19 -3.93
N THR A 324 -12.67 9.31 -4.24
CA THR A 324 -12.67 9.90 -5.57
C THR A 324 -11.23 10.12 -6.07
N GLY A 325 -11.07 10.23 -7.39
CA GLY A 325 -9.77 10.46 -8.02
C GLY A 325 -9.12 9.20 -8.59
N ALA A 326 -8.10 9.37 -9.44
CA ALA A 326 -7.53 8.25 -10.19
C ALA A 326 -6.43 7.55 -9.39
N VAL A 327 -6.52 6.22 -9.28
CA VAL A 327 -5.51 5.38 -8.63
C VAL A 327 -4.83 4.51 -9.68
N SER A 328 -3.53 4.70 -9.88
CA SER A 328 -2.71 3.86 -10.76
C SER A 328 -1.71 3.06 -9.94
N VAL A 329 -1.80 1.73 -10.04
CA VAL A 329 -0.97 0.79 -9.29
C VAL A 329 -0.21 -0.09 -10.28
N ARG A 330 1.12 -0.01 -10.28
CA ARG A 330 1.95 -0.80 -11.19
C ARG A 330 3.07 -1.51 -10.48
N SER A 331 3.31 -2.75 -10.86
CA SER A 331 4.42 -3.58 -10.33
C SER A 331 4.47 -3.61 -8.80
N THR A 332 3.30 -3.58 -8.14
CA THR A 332 3.18 -3.34 -6.70
C THR A 332 2.61 -4.57 -6.00
N THR A 333 3.09 -4.83 -4.78
CA THR A 333 2.55 -5.90 -3.92
C THR A 333 1.64 -5.31 -2.85
N VAL A 334 0.38 -5.75 -2.80
CA VAL A 334 -0.59 -5.44 -1.74
C VAL A 334 -0.84 -6.72 -0.94
N SER A 335 -0.33 -6.81 0.29
CA SER A 335 -0.34 -8.11 0.99
C SER A 335 -0.56 -8.07 2.49
N GLY A 336 -1.24 -9.08 3.02
CA GLY A 336 -1.42 -9.25 4.47
C GLY A 336 -2.13 -8.08 5.15
N ASN A 337 -2.85 -7.24 4.42
CA ASN A 337 -3.60 -6.13 5.00
C ASN A 337 -4.93 -6.63 5.58
N SER A 338 -5.43 -5.95 6.61
CA SER A 338 -6.60 -6.36 7.39
C SER A 338 -7.63 -5.24 7.48
N ALA A 339 -8.91 -5.57 7.33
CA ALA A 339 -10.03 -4.72 7.72
C ALA A 339 -10.88 -5.48 8.73
N ALA A 340 -11.01 -4.97 9.96
CA ALA A 340 -11.71 -5.63 11.05
C ALA A 340 -12.82 -4.75 11.64
N GLY A 341 -14.07 -5.16 11.45
CA GLY A 341 -15.22 -4.45 12.01
C GLY A 341 -15.22 -4.48 13.54
N GLY A 342 -15.70 -3.40 14.15
CA GLY A 342 -15.83 -3.29 15.60
C GLY A 342 -16.91 -4.22 16.16
N ALA A 343 -16.77 -4.62 17.41
CA ALA A 343 -17.81 -5.39 18.09
C ALA A 343 -19.04 -4.53 18.40
N GLY A 344 -20.22 -5.12 18.36
CA GLY A 344 -21.43 -4.55 18.94
C GLY A 344 -21.28 -4.32 20.44
N GLY A 345 -21.94 -3.27 20.94
CA GLY A 345 -21.98 -2.92 22.35
C GLY A 345 -22.83 -3.88 23.16
N LEU A 346 -22.65 -3.84 24.48
CA LEU A 346 -23.42 -4.64 25.42
C LEU A 346 -24.68 -3.89 25.90
N ASN A 347 -25.78 -4.59 26.14
CA ASN A 347 -26.90 -4.11 26.96
C ASN A 347 -26.91 -4.74 28.36
N ILE A 348 -27.10 -3.89 29.36
CA ILE A 348 -27.24 -4.30 30.77
C ILE A 348 -28.60 -3.82 31.28
N ALA A 349 -29.59 -4.73 31.36
CA ALA A 349 -30.92 -4.43 31.92
C ALA A 349 -31.51 -5.61 32.68
N SER A 350 -32.39 -5.31 33.64
CA SER A 350 -33.06 -6.30 34.51
C SER A 350 -34.30 -6.93 33.86
N GLU A 351 -34.98 -6.21 32.95
CA GLU A 351 -36.15 -6.63 32.17
C GLU A 351 -36.18 -5.85 30.81
N HIS A 352 -36.76 -6.43 29.74
CA HIS A 352 -36.94 -5.81 28.39
C HIS A 352 -35.65 -5.36 27.65
N ILE A 353 -34.89 -6.31 27.09
CA ILE A 353 -33.65 -6.06 26.31
C ILE A 353 -33.95 -6.08 24.80
N VAL A 354 -33.42 -5.11 24.04
CA VAL A 354 -33.31 -5.18 22.57
C VAL A 354 -31.86 -5.50 22.23
N CYS A 355 -31.62 -6.62 21.55
CA CYS A 355 -30.28 -7.00 21.09
C CYS A 355 -30.06 -6.47 19.68
N ASP A 356 -29.59 -5.22 19.60
CA ASP A 356 -29.37 -4.47 18.37
C ASP A 356 -27.94 -3.95 18.18
N GLY A 357 -27.01 -4.33 19.07
CA GLY A 357 -25.58 -4.06 18.92
C GLY A 357 -24.99 -4.91 17.81
N ASN A 358 -25.22 -4.51 16.56
CA ASN A 358 -24.69 -5.22 15.41
C ASN A 358 -23.17 -5.11 15.36
N GLY A 359 -22.52 -6.17 14.86
CA GLY A 359 -21.11 -6.10 14.53
C GLY A 359 -20.84 -5.17 13.35
N GLY A 360 -19.70 -4.50 13.35
CA GLY A 360 -19.30 -3.61 12.27
C GLY A 360 -18.93 -4.35 10.99
N THR A 361 -19.23 -3.76 9.83
CA THR A 361 -18.93 -4.34 8.51
C THR A 361 -17.46 -4.15 8.13
N ALA A 362 -16.84 -5.13 7.46
CA ALA A 362 -15.49 -5.08 6.95
C ALA A 362 -15.44 -5.20 5.42
N LEU A 363 -14.82 -4.23 4.73
CA LEU A 363 -14.81 -4.15 3.26
C LEU A 363 -13.41 -3.92 2.71
N GLY A 364 -13.01 -4.67 1.68
CA GLY A 364 -11.82 -4.34 0.88
C GLY A 364 -10.53 -4.32 1.68
N ALA A 365 -10.14 -5.41 2.34
CA ALA A 365 -9.01 -5.36 3.26
C ALA A 365 -7.67 -5.01 2.57
N GLY A 366 -7.47 -5.47 1.33
CA GLY A 366 -6.40 -4.97 0.49
C GLY A 366 -6.70 -3.55 0.01
N LEU A 367 -7.68 -3.43 -0.89
CA LEU A 367 -8.08 -2.18 -1.53
C LEU A 367 -9.61 -2.00 -1.43
N PHE A 368 -10.03 -0.81 -1.02
CA PHE A 368 -11.43 -0.38 -1.03
C PHE A 368 -11.58 0.82 -1.96
N VAL A 369 -12.54 0.75 -2.89
CA VAL A 369 -12.76 1.75 -3.93
C VAL A 369 -14.21 2.21 -3.93
N ASN A 370 -14.43 3.51 -3.74
CA ASN A 370 -15.75 4.12 -3.62
C ASN A 370 -15.95 5.33 -4.54
N GLY A 371 -15.90 5.10 -5.86
CA GLY A 371 -16.12 6.14 -6.88
C GLY A 371 -14.88 6.53 -7.68
N ALA A 372 -13.70 6.05 -7.27
CA ALA A 372 -12.43 6.27 -7.94
C ALA A 372 -12.22 5.31 -9.12
N ASP A 373 -11.62 5.82 -10.19
CA ASP A 373 -11.14 4.96 -11.28
C ASP A 373 -9.80 4.34 -10.87
N ILE A 374 -9.72 3.02 -10.92
CA ILE A 374 -8.53 2.28 -10.50
C ILE A 374 -7.97 1.42 -11.63
N SER A 375 -6.67 1.57 -11.89
CA SER A 375 -5.92 0.72 -12.80
C SER A 375 -4.83 0.00 -12.03
N LEU A 376 -4.93 -1.33 -11.97
CA LEU A 376 -3.83 -2.19 -11.54
C LEU A 376 -3.17 -2.79 -12.77
N ALA A 377 -1.84 -2.84 -12.75
CA ALA A 377 -1.07 -3.49 -13.78
C ALA A 377 0.14 -4.22 -13.19
N ASN A 378 0.40 -5.45 -13.64
CA ASN A 378 1.57 -6.23 -13.20
C ASN A 378 1.69 -6.32 -11.66
N SER A 379 0.59 -6.36 -10.93
CA SER A 379 0.59 -6.25 -9.46
C SER A 379 0.07 -7.52 -8.80
N THR A 380 0.47 -7.74 -7.55
CA THR A 380 0.02 -8.89 -6.76
C THR A 380 -0.77 -8.43 -5.54
N VAL A 381 -2.01 -8.90 -5.40
CA VAL A 381 -2.85 -8.71 -4.21
C VAL A 381 -3.01 -10.04 -3.50
N PHE A 382 -2.32 -10.20 -2.37
CA PHE A 382 -2.15 -11.52 -1.75
C PHE A 382 -2.40 -11.55 -0.25
N GLY A 383 -3.22 -12.49 0.22
CA GLY A 383 -3.33 -12.79 1.65
C GLY A 383 -3.97 -11.68 2.49
N ASN A 384 -4.79 -10.81 1.90
CA ASN A 384 -5.50 -9.76 2.61
C ASN A 384 -6.79 -10.31 3.23
N GLN A 385 -7.22 -9.78 4.37
CA GLN A 385 -8.33 -10.34 5.16
C GLN A 385 -9.34 -9.29 5.63
N ALA A 386 -10.59 -9.40 5.15
CA ALA A 386 -11.73 -8.66 5.70
C ALA A 386 -12.41 -9.53 6.77
N ASN A 387 -12.66 -8.97 7.95
CA ASN A 387 -13.25 -9.66 9.09
C ASN A 387 -14.39 -8.84 9.71
N GLY A 388 -15.63 -9.32 9.59
CA GLY A 388 -16.79 -8.68 10.18
C GLY A 388 -16.72 -8.69 11.71
N GLY A 389 -17.24 -7.65 12.35
CA GLY A 389 -17.28 -7.54 13.80
C GLY A 389 -18.27 -8.52 14.44
N SER A 390 -18.04 -8.93 15.68
CA SER A 390 -19.01 -9.74 16.42
C SER A 390 -20.24 -8.90 16.79
N GLY A 391 -21.43 -9.52 16.73
CA GLY A 391 -22.63 -8.92 17.28
C GLY A 391 -22.65 -8.93 18.82
N GLU A 392 -23.62 -8.24 19.39
CA GLU A 392 -23.89 -8.19 20.82
C GLU A 392 -24.33 -9.56 21.39
N ILE A 393 -23.78 -9.89 22.57
CA ILE A 393 -24.28 -10.95 23.46
C ILE A 393 -25.15 -10.34 24.58
N CYS A 394 -26.45 -10.57 24.53
CA CYS A 394 -27.36 -10.17 25.60
C CYS A 394 -27.36 -11.17 26.76
N THR A 395 -27.05 -10.70 27.97
CA THR A 395 -27.16 -11.48 29.22
C THR A 395 -28.35 -10.99 30.05
N GLY A 396 -29.34 -11.84 30.35
CA GLY A 396 -30.43 -11.48 31.28
C GLY A 396 -31.84 -12.01 30.95
N ILE A 397 -32.09 -12.62 29.80
CA ILE A 397 -33.39 -13.22 29.43
C ILE A 397 -33.23 -14.74 29.25
N ALA A 398 -34.25 -15.52 29.61
CA ALA A 398 -34.30 -16.99 29.46
C ALA A 398 -34.23 -17.47 27.99
N THR A 399 -34.31 -16.55 27.02
CA THR A 399 -34.03 -16.78 25.60
C THR A 399 -32.83 -15.91 25.21
N HIS A 400 -31.67 -16.54 24.97
CA HIS A 400 -30.48 -15.87 24.44
C HIS A 400 -30.77 -15.35 23.03
N THR A 401 -31.15 -14.08 22.89
CA THR A 401 -31.21 -13.39 21.60
C THR A 401 -29.88 -12.67 21.37
N SER A 402 -29.29 -12.83 20.17
CA SER A 402 -28.09 -12.10 19.75
C SER A 402 -28.41 -11.10 18.64
N ALA A 403 -27.57 -10.07 18.53
CA ALA A 403 -27.51 -9.21 17.36
C ALA A 403 -26.66 -9.90 16.25
N PRO A 404 -26.93 -9.64 14.96
CA PRO A 404 -26.10 -10.16 13.88
C PRO A 404 -24.64 -9.70 13.97
N GLY A 405 -23.73 -10.60 13.58
CA GLY A 405 -22.37 -10.21 13.24
C GLY A 405 -22.32 -9.32 11.99
N GLY A 406 -21.20 -8.61 11.83
CA GLY A 406 -20.98 -7.73 10.69
C GLY A 406 -20.64 -8.49 9.41
N ASP A 407 -20.91 -7.86 8.27
CA ASP A 407 -20.60 -8.42 6.96
C ASP A 407 -19.09 -8.34 6.65
N ALA A 408 -18.62 -9.19 5.73
CA ALA A 408 -17.25 -9.15 5.20
C ALA A 408 -17.20 -9.36 3.69
N LEU A 409 -16.79 -8.35 2.93
CA LEU A 409 -16.77 -8.41 1.47
C LEU A 409 -15.41 -8.00 0.91
N GLY A 410 -14.94 -8.72 -0.11
CA GLY A 410 -13.75 -8.34 -0.86
C GLY A 410 -12.49 -8.41 -0.01
N GLY A 411 -12.01 -9.61 0.32
CA GLY A 411 -10.78 -9.76 1.09
C GLY A 411 -9.59 -9.06 0.40
N GLY A 412 -9.48 -9.21 -0.92
CA GLY A 412 -8.50 -8.49 -1.73
C GLY A 412 -9.01 -7.09 -2.09
N LEU A 413 -10.07 -7.02 -2.90
CA LEU A 413 -10.63 -5.78 -3.42
C LEU A 413 -12.13 -5.69 -3.15
N TYR A 414 -12.58 -4.51 -2.74
CA TYR A 414 -14.00 -4.16 -2.72
C TYR A 414 -14.26 -2.93 -3.57
N LEU A 415 -15.28 -3.01 -4.42
CA LEU A 415 -15.60 -2.01 -5.44
C LEU A 415 -17.07 -1.58 -5.31
N ASN A 416 -17.30 -0.33 -4.91
CA ASN A 416 -18.64 0.22 -4.77
C ASN A 416 -19.10 1.03 -5.98
N ALA A 417 -18.19 1.79 -6.57
CA ALA A 417 -18.42 2.69 -7.71
C ALA A 417 -17.08 3.03 -8.38
N GLY A 418 -17.13 3.62 -9.57
CA GLY A 418 -15.95 3.91 -10.40
C GLY A 418 -15.66 2.81 -11.42
N ASP A 419 -14.71 3.05 -12.32
CA ASP A 419 -14.25 2.05 -13.29
C ASP A 419 -12.98 1.33 -12.79
N ILE A 420 -12.88 0.04 -13.08
CA ILE A 420 -11.68 -0.75 -12.76
C ILE A 420 -11.11 -1.47 -13.99
N SER A 421 -9.79 -1.37 -14.11
CA SER A 421 -9.01 -2.15 -15.07
C SER A 421 -7.91 -2.91 -14.34
N LEU A 422 -7.98 -4.24 -14.43
CA LEU A 422 -6.92 -5.16 -13.97
C LEU A 422 -6.22 -5.73 -15.20
N THR A 423 -4.89 -5.58 -15.27
CA THR A 423 -4.10 -6.02 -16.42
C THR A 423 -2.84 -6.74 -15.97
N GLY A 424 -2.73 -8.05 -16.26
CA GLY A 424 -1.54 -8.81 -15.85
C GLY A 424 -1.39 -8.91 -14.33
N ASP A 425 -2.48 -8.94 -13.57
CA ASP A 425 -2.45 -8.96 -12.10
C ASP A 425 -2.66 -10.36 -11.52
N THR A 426 -2.20 -10.59 -10.28
CA THR A 426 -2.45 -11.82 -9.53
C THR A 426 -3.14 -11.51 -8.21
N ILE A 427 -4.37 -12.00 -8.03
CA ILE A 427 -5.20 -11.80 -6.84
C ILE A 427 -5.47 -13.17 -6.20
N ALA A 428 -4.78 -13.46 -5.10
CA ALA A 428 -4.82 -14.81 -4.52
C ALA A 428 -4.71 -14.87 -3.00
N SER A 429 -5.22 -15.95 -2.40
CA SER A 429 -5.17 -16.20 -0.95
C SER A 429 -5.83 -15.14 -0.07
N ASN A 430 -6.65 -14.26 -0.64
CA ASN A 430 -7.38 -13.27 0.12
C ASN A 430 -8.63 -13.88 0.76
N ARG A 431 -9.10 -13.29 1.86
CA ARG A 431 -10.15 -13.87 2.70
C ARG A 431 -11.21 -12.85 3.09
N ALA A 432 -12.47 -13.26 3.01
CA ALA A 432 -13.61 -12.56 3.59
C ALA A 432 -14.24 -13.45 4.69
N LEU A 433 -14.18 -12.99 5.94
CA LEU A 433 -14.62 -13.74 7.12
C LEU A 433 -15.74 -12.97 7.83
N ILE A 434 -16.92 -13.58 7.96
CA ILE A 434 -18.06 -12.93 8.63
C ILE A 434 -17.82 -12.72 10.13
N GLY A 435 -18.53 -11.76 10.70
CA GLY A 435 -18.70 -11.67 12.14
C GLY A 435 -19.53 -12.83 12.68
N PHE A 436 -19.06 -13.43 13.78
CA PHE A 436 -19.73 -14.57 14.42
C PHE A 436 -20.54 -14.17 15.66
N GLU A 437 -21.78 -14.65 15.73
CA GLU A 437 -22.59 -14.77 16.95
C GLU A 437 -23.61 -15.92 16.75
N LYS A 438 -23.57 -16.93 17.64
CA LYS A 438 -24.25 -18.25 17.66
C LYS A 438 -25.41 -18.56 16.67
N SER A 439 -26.33 -17.63 16.42
CA SER A 439 -27.57 -17.84 15.63
C SER A 439 -27.88 -16.77 14.57
N LYS A 440 -27.07 -15.70 14.45
CA LYS A 440 -27.25 -14.64 13.43
C LYS A 440 -25.90 -14.22 12.87
N LEU A 441 -25.62 -14.73 11.67
CA LEU A 441 -24.37 -14.53 10.96
C LEU A 441 -24.43 -13.24 10.13
N GLY A 442 -23.29 -12.56 9.99
CA GLY A 442 -23.10 -11.61 8.91
C GLY A 442 -23.06 -12.32 7.55
N SER A 443 -23.06 -11.55 6.46
CA SER A 443 -22.89 -12.05 5.10
C SER A 443 -21.45 -11.89 4.64
N SER A 444 -20.98 -12.80 3.79
CA SER A 444 -19.71 -12.62 3.10
C SER A 444 -19.86 -12.73 1.59
N SER A 445 -18.92 -12.15 0.84
CA SER A 445 -18.89 -12.23 -0.62
C SER A 445 -17.50 -11.96 -1.17
N GLY A 446 -17.08 -12.74 -2.18
CA GLY A 446 -15.90 -12.47 -2.99
C GLY A 446 -14.62 -12.41 -2.17
N GLY A 447 -14.06 -13.56 -1.80
CA GLY A 447 -12.82 -13.64 -1.02
C GLY A 447 -11.67 -12.87 -1.66
N GLY A 448 -11.59 -12.91 -2.99
CA GLY A 448 -10.68 -12.10 -3.80
C GLY A 448 -11.25 -10.71 -4.08
N ILE A 449 -12.36 -10.65 -4.80
CA ILE A 449 -12.97 -9.40 -5.27
C ILE A 449 -14.47 -9.39 -5.03
N ALA A 450 -14.99 -8.31 -4.45
CA ALA A 450 -16.42 -8.04 -4.39
C ALA A 450 -16.76 -6.76 -5.15
N ASN A 451 -17.53 -6.89 -6.24
CA ASN A 451 -18.07 -5.75 -6.98
C ASN A 451 -19.56 -5.56 -6.67
N THR A 452 -19.93 -4.44 -6.05
CA THR A 452 -21.33 -4.09 -5.73
C THR A 452 -21.88 -2.95 -6.59
N GLY A 453 -21.04 -2.24 -7.35
CA GLY A 453 -21.51 -1.10 -8.15
C GLY A 453 -20.48 -0.42 -9.05
N ALA A 454 -19.33 -1.04 -9.36
CA ALA A 454 -18.44 -0.54 -10.40
C ALA A 454 -19.14 -0.56 -11.77
N ASN A 455 -19.03 0.54 -12.52
CA ASN A 455 -19.76 0.75 -13.78
C ASN A 455 -19.17 -0.09 -14.92
N SER A 456 -17.84 -0.12 -15.03
CA SER A 456 -17.11 -1.05 -15.88
C SER A 456 -16.02 -1.75 -15.07
N PHE A 457 -16.00 -3.08 -15.16
CA PHE A 457 -14.95 -3.89 -14.58
C PHE A 457 -14.36 -4.76 -15.67
N LEU A 458 -13.15 -4.40 -16.12
CA LEU A 458 -12.36 -5.20 -17.05
C LEU A 458 -11.25 -5.96 -16.31
N THR A 459 -11.18 -7.26 -16.54
CA THR A 459 -10.01 -8.07 -16.25
C THR A 459 -9.37 -8.53 -17.54
N ASN A 460 -8.07 -8.29 -17.67
CA ASN A 460 -7.30 -8.73 -18.82
C ASN A 460 -6.01 -9.41 -18.36
N THR A 461 -5.73 -10.63 -18.84
CA THR A 461 -4.50 -11.34 -18.48
C THR A 461 -4.36 -11.44 -16.95
N THR A 462 -5.48 -11.54 -16.23
CA THR A 462 -5.51 -11.47 -14.76
C THR A 462 -5.82 -12.83 -14.16
N LEU A 463 -5.09 -13.18 -13.11
CA LEU A 463 -5.24 -14.44 -12.38
C LEU A 463 -5.93 -14.17 -11.05
N ILE A 464 -7.09 -14.77 -10.83
CA ILE A 464 -7.85 -14.68 -9.57
C ILE A 464 -8.11 -16.11 -9.08
N GLY A 465 -7.53 -16.47 -7.95
CA GLY A 465 -7.71 -17.82 -7.43
C GLY A 465 -7.18 -18.07 -6.03
N ASN A 466 -7.56 -19.21 -5.45
CA ASN A 466 -7.22 -19.60 -4.08
C ASN A 466 -7.70 -18.59 -3.03
N ASN A 467 -8.74 -17.80 -3.31
CA ASN A 467 -9.33 -16.94 -2.32
C ASN A 467 -10.39 -17.71 -1.53
N ALA A 468 -10.70 -17.23 -0.33
CA ALA A 468 -11.64 -17.90 0.55
C ALA A 468 -12.69 -16.95 1.10
N GLN A 469 -13.88 -17.49 1.25
CA GLN A 469 -14.98 -16.86 1.92
C GLN A 469 -15.49 -17.82 2.98
N ASP A 470 -15.53 -17.36 4.24
CA ASP A 470 -16.17 -18.10 5.33
C ASP A 470 -17.55 -17.48 5.59
N SER A 471 -18.60 -18.27 5.41
CA SER A 471 -20.01 -17.89 5.61
C SER A 471 -20.61 -18.54 6.86
N GLY A 472 -19.79 -19.18 7.71
CA GLY A 472 -20.23 -19.89 8.91
C GLY A 472 -21.06 -21.17 8.67
N THR A 473 -21.48 -21.45 7.42
CA THR A 473 -22.28 -22.65 7.08
C THR A 473 -21.67 -23.49 5.94
N ALA A 474 -20.83 -22.90 5.08
CA ALA A 474 -19.90 -23.60 4.19
C ALA A 474 -18.85 -22.61 3.63
N ASN A 475 -17.61 -23.06 3.43
CA ASN A 475 -16.64 -22.34 2.61
C ASN A 475 -17.07 -22.46 1.14
N ASN A 476 -17.77 -21.47 0.59
CA ASN A 476 -18.18 -21.50 -0.82
C ASN A 476 -17.09 -21.00 -1.79
N GLY A 477 -15.95 -20.54 -1.28
CA GLY A 477 -14.72 -20.39 -2.07
C GLY A 477 -14.78 -19.37 -3.22
N ASP A 478 -15.82 -18.54 -3.31
CA ASP A 478 -15.96 -17.58 -4.40
C ASP A 478 -14.78 -16.61 -4.45
N ASP A 479 -14.05 -16.64 -5.57
CA ASP A 479 -12.95 -15.71 -5.80
C ASP A 479 -13.47 -14.31 -6.10
N VAL A 480 -14.63 -14.25 -6.74
CA VAL A 480 -15.22 -13.03 -7.28
C VAL A 480 -16.71 -12.96 -7.02
N SER A 481 -17.25 -11.75 -6.86
CA SER A 481 -18.68 -11.50 -6.86
C SER A 481 -19.09 -10.23 -7.62
N GLY A 482 -20.32 -10.22 -8.14
CA GLY A 482 -20.88 -9.10 -8.90
C GLY A 482 -20.61 -9.16 -10.41
N PRO A 483 -20.92 -8.10 -11.16
CA PRO A 483 -20.69 -8.05 -12.61
C PRO A 483 -19.21 -7.85 -12.93
N ILE A 484 -18.68 -8.64 -13.86
CA ILE A 484 -17.28 -8.56 -14.32
C ILE A 484 -17.22 -8.84 -15.82
N THR A 485 -16.47 -8.03 -16.55
CA THR A 485 -16.05 -8.35 -17.92
C THR A 485 -14.65 -8.93 -17.89
N ALA A 486 -14.48 -10.12 -18.44
CA ALA A 486 -13.21 -10.83 -18.43
C ALA A 486 -12.75 -11.16 -19.84
N THR A 487 -11.45 -11.01 -20.07
CA THR A 487 -10.77 -11.47 -21.28
C THR A 487 -9.38 -12.01 -20.92
N TYR A 488 -8.94 -13.09 -21.56
CA TYR A 488 -7.65 -13.76 -21.30
C TYR A 488 -7.33 -13.94 -19.80
N SER A 489 -8.34 -14.17 -18.96
CA SER A 489 -8.19 -14.19 -17.50
C SER A 489 -8.51 -15.57 -16.93
N LEU A 490 -7.83 -15.92 -15.84
CA LEU A 490 -8.06 -17.17 -15.11
C LEU A 490 -8.79 -16.86 -13.81
N ILE A 491 -10.03 -17.35 -13.66
CA ILE A 491 -10.82 -17.22 -12.43
C ILE A 491 -11.14 -18.62 -11.90
N SER A 492 -10.56 -18.98 -10.75
CA SER A 492 -10.61 -20.35 -10.25
C SER A 492 -11.96 -20.76 -9.69
N GLN A 493 -12.77 -19.79 -9.22
CA GLN A 493 -14.15 -19.98 -8.79
C GLN A 493 -15.00 -18.74 -9.11
N LYS A 494 -15.91 -18.87 -10.08
CA LYS A 494 -16.71 -17.73 -10.60
C LYS A 494 -18.16 -17.69 -10.11
N ALA A 495 -18.57 -18.56 -9.18
CA ALA A 495 -20.00 -18.79 -8.91
C ALA A 495 -20.71 -17.55 -8.32
N GLY A 496 -20.00 -16.70 -7.58
CA GLY A 496 -20.51 -15.44 -7.04
C GLY A 496 -20.67 -14.29 -8.05
N ALA A 497 -20.19 -14.44 -9.30
CA ALA A 497 -20.13 -13.36 -10.28
C ALA A 497 -20.93 -13.62 -11.57
N THR A 498 -21.45 -12.55 -12.15
CA THR A 498 -21.98 -12.53 -13.52
C THR A 498 -20.85 -12.11 -14.45
N ILE A 499 -20.32 -13.06 -15.23
CA ILE A 499 -19.19 -12.82 -16.13
C ILE A 499 -19.68 -12.55 -17.54
N THR A 500 -19.32 -11.38 -18.08
CA THR A 500 -19.28 -11.11 -19.52
C THR A 500 -17.96 -11.65 -20.05
N ASP A 501 -18.02 -12.74 -20.82
CA ASP A 501 -16.85 -13.44 -21.37
C ASP A 501 -16.49 -12.89 -22.75
N ASP A 502 -15.43 -12.08 -22.81
CA ASP A 502 -14.89 -11.47 -24.04
C ASP A 502 -13.77 -12.33 -24.68
N GLY A 503 -13.67 -13.60 -24.29
CA GLY A 503 -12.79 -14.60 -24.91
C GLY A 503 -11.42 -14.79 -24.24
N GLY A 504 -10.82 -15.96 -24.45
CA GLY A 504 -9.49 -16.32 -23.91
C GLY A 504 -9.48 -16.71 -22.43
N ASN A 505 -10.63 -16.74 -21.76
CA ASN A 505 -10.71 -16.97 -20.32
C ASN A 505 -10.62 -18.45 -19.93
N ILE A 506 -10.15 -18.71 -18.70
CA ILE A 506 -10.07 -20.02 -18.07
C ILE A 506 -10.86 -19.96 -16.75
N PHE A 507 -11.90 -20.78 -16.62
CA PHE A 507 -12.79 -20.76 -15.46
C PHE A 507 -12.82 -22.09 -14.72
N ASN A 508 -13.00 -22.03 -13.40
CA ASN A 508 -13.20 -23.21 -12.55
C ASN A 508 -12.02 -24.20 -12.58
N VAL A 509 -10.80 -23.69 -12.79
CA VAL A 509 -9.55 -24.46 -12.79
C VAL A 509 -8.61 -23.87 -11.76
N ASN A 510 -7.93 -24.73 -11.01
CA ASN A 510 -6.88 -24.31 -10.09
C ASN A 510 -5.74 -23.63 -10.88
N PRO A 511 -5.34 -22.40 -10.53
CA PRO A 511 -4.25 -21.69 -11.21
C PRO A 511 -2.88 -22.36 -11.04
N MET A 512 -2.73 -23.30 -10.10
CA MET A 512 -1.46 -23.95 -9.78
C MET A 512 -0.37 -22.93 -9.42
N LEU A 513 -0.70 -22.06 -8.47
CA LEU A 513 0.26 -21.15 -7.86
C LEU A 513 1.23 -21.91 -6.95
N ASP A 514 2.43 -21.36 -6.79
CA ASP A 514 3.45 -21.93 -5.92
C ASP A 514 2.95 -22.03 -4.47
N PRO A 515 2.97 -23.23 -3.85
CA PRO A 515 2.47 -23.42 -2.49
C PRO A 515 3.32 -22.69 -1.44
N GLY A 516 4.55 -22.27 -1.78
CA GLY A 516 5.34 -21.38 -0.94
C GLY A 516 4.79 -19.96 -0.82
N GLY A 517 3.77 -19.62 -1.61
CA GLY A 517 3.05 -18.34 -1.55
C GLY A 517 3.91 -17.15 -1.97
N LEU A 518 3.61 -16.00 -1.37
CA LEU A 518 4.27 -14.73 -1.65
C LEU A 518 5.72 -14.74 -1.16
N ARG A 519 6.66 -14.46 -2.06
CA ARG A 519 8.10 -14.37 -1.73
C ARG A 519 8.86 -13.54 -2.75
N SER A 520 10.15 -13.32 -2.48
CA SER A 520 11.03 -12.74 -3.48
C SER A 520 11.34 -13.80 -4.55
N ASN A 521 10.80 -13.62 -5.76
CA ASN A 521 11.09 -14.46 -6.93
C ASN A 521 11.95 -13.70 -7.96
N GLY A 522 12.79 -12.79 -7.47
CA GLY A 522 13.48 -11.77 -8.27
C GLY A 522 12.64 -10.50 -8.45
N GLY A 523 13.30 -9.39 -8.81
CA GLY A 523 12.64 -8.09 -9.01
C GLY A 523 12.50 -7.23 -7.75
N PRO A 524 11.90 -6.03 -7.88
CA PRO A 524 11.82 -5.04 -6.79
C PRO A 524 10.70 -5.33 -5.78
N THR A 525 9.71 -6.14 -6.14
CA THR A 525 8.52 -6.46 -5.34
C THR A 525 8.28 -7.97 -5.27
N GLN A 526 7.56 -8.43 -4.24
CA GLN A 526 7.30 -9.85 -4.05
C GLN A 526 6.17 -10.32 -4.96
N THR A 527 6.27 -11.57 -5.42
CA THR A 527 5.28 -12.19 -6.31
C THR A 527 4.93 -13.59 -5.84
N VAL A 528 3.92 -14.18 -6.46
CA VAL A 528 3.64 -15.62 -6.36
C VAL A 528 3.98 -16.23 -7.71
N ALA A 529 4.86 -17.22 -7.72
CA ALA A 529 5.25 -17.89 -8.95
C ALA A 529 4.15 -18.84 -9.43
N LEU A 530 4.09 -19.07 -10.75
CA LEU A 530 3.40 -20.23 -11.31
C LEU A 530 4.25 -21.49 -11.09
N VAL A 531 3.61 -22.65 -10.99
CA VAL A 531 4.31 -23.95 -11.06
C VAL A 531 4.18 -24.55 -12.45
N GLN A 532 5.08 -25.47 -12.78
CA GLN A 532 5.08 -26.16 -14.07
C GLN A 532 3.73 -26.86 -14.33
N GLY A 533 3.18 -26.67 -15.53
CA GLY A 533 1.87 -27.20 -15.91
C GLY A 533 0.70 -26.33 -15.48
N SER A 534 0.96 -25.13 -14.93
CA SER A 534 -0.09 -24.16 -14.64
C SER A 534 -0.92 -23.86 -15.90
N PRO A 535 -2.25 -23.79 -15.80
CA PRO A 535 -3.10 -23.38 -16.92
C PRO A 535 -2.88 -21.93 -17.37
N ALA A 536 -2.23 -21.11 -16.55
CA ALA A 536 -1.92 -19.70 -16.86
C ALA A 536 -0.68 -19.54 -17.74
N ASP A 537 0.11 -20.61 -17.92
CA ASP A 537 1.34 -20.64 -18.72
C ASP A 537 1.01 -20.55 -20.22
N GLY A 538 1.45 -19.45 -20.85
CA GLY A 538 1.37 -19.20 -22.28
C GLY A 538 -0.03 -18.87 -22.81
N THR A 539 -0.96 -18.50 -21.94
CA THR A 539 -2.38 -18.28 -22.29
C THR A 539 -2.86 -16.84 -22.14
N GLY A 540 -1.95 -15.89 -21.90
CA GLY A 540 -2.26 -14.46 -21.80
C GLY A 540 -2.50 -13.77 -23.15
N ASP A 541 -2.94 -12.51 -23.10
CA ASP A 541 -3.15 -11.68 -24.29
C ASP A 541 -1.83 -11.07 -24.78
N ASN A 542 -1.23 -11.69 -25.81
CA ASN A 542 0.06 -11.28 -26.38
C ASN A 542 0.12 -9.79 -26.78
N PRO A 543 -0.85 -9.22 -27.54
CA PRO A 543 -0.94 -7.78 -27.77
C PRO A 543 -0.77 -6.93 -26.50
N ILE A 544 -1.54 -7.19 -25.46
CA ILE A 544 -1.51 -6.40 -24.21
C ILE A 544 -0.22 -6.60 -23.43
N CYS A 545 0.32 -7.82 -23.46
CA CYS A 545 1.65 -8.09 -22.91
C CYS A 545 2.73 -7.23 -23.57
N LYS A 546 2.60 -6.93 -24.88
CA LYS A 546 3.56 -6.13 -25.64
C LYS A 546 3.33 -4.62 -25.52
N ASP A 547 2.08 -4.19 -25.55
CA ASP A 547 1.73 -2.78 -25.65
C ASP A 547 2.23 -1.98 -24.45
N ALA A 548 2.58 -0.72 -24.69
CA ALA A 548 3.09 0.14 -23.64
C ALA A 548 1.98 0.50 -22.63
N PRO A 549 2.36 0.79 -21.37
CA PRO A 549 1.42 1.40 -20.42
C PRO A 549 0.83 2.71 -20.98
N PRO A 550 -0.40 3.10 -20.58
CA PRO A 550 -1.18 2.53 -19.47
C PRO A 550 -2.10 1.37 -19.84
N THR A 551 -2.34 1.09 -21.13
CA THR A 551 -3.29 0.04 -21.58
C THR A 551 -2.63 -1.34 -21.73
N GLY A 552 -1.30 -1.41 -21.78
CA GLY A 552 -0.54 -2.66 -21.86
C GLY A 552 0.54 -2.80 -20.78
N LEU A 553 1.23 -3.93 -20.79
CA LEU A 553 2.18 -4.33 -19.73
C LEU A 553 3.62 -3.85 -19.99
N GLY A 554 3.92 -3.43 -21.21
CA GLY A 554 5.23 -2.92 -21.64
C GLY A 554 6.27 -4.02 -21.86
N GLY A 555 5.86 -5.25 -22.17
CA GLY A 555 6.74 -6.38 -22.44
C GLY A 555 7.42 -6.97 -21.21
N ILE A 556 7.06 -6.52 -20.01
CA ILE A 556 7.66 -6.97 -18.75
C ILE A 556 6.61 -7.40 -17.73
N ASP A 557 6.98 -8.34 -16.87
CA ASP A 557 6.18 -8.77 -15.74
C ASP A 557 6.43 -7.87 -14.51
N GLN A 558 5.82 -8.19 -13.36
CA GLN A 558 5.97 -7.42 -12.12
C GLN A 558 7.43 -7.23 -11.70
N ARG A 559 8.27 -8.24 -11.94
CA ARG A 559 9.66 -8.28 -11.51
C ARG A 559 10.56 -7.44 -12.39
N GLY A 560 10.05 -7.01 -13.55
CA GLY A 560 10.82 -6.38 -14.62
C GLY A 560 11.47 -7.38 -15.57
N PHE A 561 11.05 -8.65 -15.54
CA PHE A 561 11.53 -9.66 -16.49
C PHE A 561 10.67 -9.65 -17.74
N ALA A 562 11.27 -9.99 -18.88
CA ALA A 562 10.56 -10.03 -20.16
C ALA A 562 9.40 -11.04 -20.11
N ARG A 563 8.22 -10.62 -20.57
CA ARG A 563 7.02 -11.48 -20.69
C ARG A 563 7.07 -12.44 -21.86
N PHE A 564 7.80 -12.11 -22.92
CA PHE A 564 7.88 -12.98 -24.08
C PHE A 564 9.02 -13.96 -23.93
N ARG A 565 8.69 -15.24 -23.96
CA ARG A 565 9.68 -16.31 -23.95
C ARG A 565 10.38 -16.39 -25.32
N PRO A 566 11.72 -16.52 -25.35
CA PRO A 566 12.43 -16.80 -26.59
C PRO A 566 11.94 -18.13 -27.19
N GLY A 567 11.32 -18.08 -28.37
CA GLY A 567 10.92 -19.27 -29.13
C GLY A 567 9.43 -19.35 -29.48
N ASP A 568 8.53 -19.05 -28.53
CA ASP A 568 7.08 -19.12 -28.74
C ASP A 568 6.37 -17.76 -28.73
N ASN A 569 7.01 -16.73 -28.16
CA ASN A 569 6.45 -15.37 -28.02
C ASN A 569 5.04 -15.38 -27.41
N LEU A 570 4.81 -16.28 -26.44
CA LEU A 570 3.62 -16.31 -25.60
C LEU A 570 3.91 -15.60 -24.27
N CYS A 571 2.88 -15.01 -23.67
CA CYS A 571 2.92 -14.50 -22.31
C CYS A 571 1.92 -15.21 -21.40
N ASP A 572 2.19 -15.14 -20.10
CA ASP A 572 1.35 -15.78 -19.08
C ASP A 572 0.23 -14.88 -18.54
N ILE A 573 -0.83 -15.52 -18.08
CA ILE A 573 -1.87 -14.88 -17.27
C ILE A 573 -1.31 -14.57 -15.87
N GLY A 574 -1.50 -13.34 -15.43
CA GLY A 574 -1.13 -12.87 -14.09
C GLY A 574 0.15 -12.05 -14.07
N ALA A 575 0.61 -11.72 -12.85
CA ALA A 575 1.71 -10.78 -12.61
C ALA A 575 3.11 -11.38 -12.74
N PHE A 576 3.18 -12.68 -12.97
CA PHE A 576 4.41 -13.46 -13.02
C PHE A 576 4.52 -14.16 -14.36
N GLU A 577 5.67 -13.99 -15.02
CA GLU A 577 6.02 -14.79 -16.19
C GLU A 577 6.79 -16.06 -15.79
N PHE A 578 6.24 -17.23 -16.13
CA PHE A 578 6.86 -18.52 -15.88
C PHE A 578 8.02 -18.77 -16.85
N ILE A 579 9.21 -18.51 -16.31
CA ILE A 579 10.48 -18.79 -16.97
C ILE A 579 11.05 -20.07 -16.38
N THR A 580 11.14 -21.12 -17.18
CA THR A 580 11.65 -22.45 -16.82
C THR A 580 13.14 -22.41 -16.45
N LEU A 581 13.99 -21.84 -17.30
CA LEU A 581 15.40 -21.55 -16.99
C LEU A 581 15.69 -20.05 -17.14
N LEU A 582 16.06 -19.39 -16.04
CA LEU A 582 16.40 -17.96 -16.05
C LEU A 582 17.89 -17.76 -16.24
N VAL A 583 18.28 -17.05 -17.31
CA VAL A 583 19.67 -16.68 -17.63
C VAL A 583 19.82 -15.16 -17.59
N GLN A 584 20.59 -14.63 -16.64
CA GLN A 584 20.77 -13.17 -16.52
C GLN A 584 22.20 -12.75 -16.13
N PRO A 585 22.74 -11.67 -16.74
CA PRO A 585 22.13 -10.88 -17.83
C PRO A 585 22.21 -11.62 -19.18
N THR A 586 21.33 -11.27 -20.13
CA THR A 586 21.30 -11.82 -21.51
C THR A 586 22.23 -11.08 -22.48
N ALA A 587 22.93 -10.05 -21.99
CA ALA A 587 24.01 -9.40 -22.71
C ALA A 587 25.10 -8.91 -21.75
N LEU A 588 26.36 -9.05 -22.17
CA LEU A 588 27.53 -8.51 -21.48
C LEU A 588 28.29 -7.58 -22.42
N SER A 589 28.63 -6.38 -21.93
CA SER A 589 29.50 -5.43 -22.62
C SER A 589 30.76 -5.21 -21.78
N PHE A 590 31.92 -5.40 -22.40
CA PHE A 590 33.22 -5.28 -21.75
C PHE A 590 33.92 -3.94 -22.03
N GLY A 591 33.26 -3.04 -22.77
CA GLY A 591 33.82 -1.73 -23.09
C GLY A 591 35.07 -1.82 -23.97
N PHE A 592 36.06 -0.98 -23.69
CA PHE A 592 37.31 -0.90 -24.45
C PHE A 592 38.45 -1.61 -23.73
N GLU A 593 39.10 -2.57 -24.39
CA GLU A 593 40.24 -3.32 -23.83
C GLU A 593 41.43 -3.40 -24.81
N PRO A 594 42.68 -3.16 -24.39
CA PRO A 594 43.84 -3.32 -25.26
C PRO A 594 43.99 -4.74 -25.80
N VAL A 595 44.50 -4.87 -27.03
CA VAL A 595 44.82 -6.21 -27.59
C VAL A 595 45.75 -6.98 -26.65
N GLY A 596 45.41 -8.24 -26.39
CA GLY A 596 46.18 -9.15 -25.53
C GLY A 596 46.03 -8.90 -24.03
N HIS A 597 45.17 -7.97 -23.58
CA HIS A 597 44.86 -7.77 -22.16
C HIS A 597 43.51 -8.41 -21.81
N GLN A 598 43.39 -8.93 -20.59
CA GLN A 598 42.17 -9.61 -20.14
C GLN A 598 41.42 -8.76 -19.12
N THR A 599 40.11 -8.60 -19.31
CA THR A 599 39.24 -7.94 -18.33
C THR A 599 39.02 -8.79 -17.07
N PRO A 600 38.58 -8.17 -15.96
CA PRO A 600 37.88 -8.92 -14.91
C PRO A 600 36.67 -9.66 -15.50
N SER A 601 36.34 -10.83 -14.92
CA SER A 601 35.17 -11.58 -15.35
C SER A 601 33.87 -10.90 -14.93
N GLN A 602 32.90 -10.81 -15.84
CA GLN A 602 31.51 -10.51 -15.51
C GLN A 602 30.73 -11.82 -15.29
N THR A 603 29.69 -11.77 -14.48
CA THR A 603 28.94 -12.96 -14.04
C THR A 603 27.58 -13.03 -14.72
N ILE A 604 27.23 -14.23 -15.22
CA ILE A 604 25.90 -14.61 -15.68
C ILE A 604 25.38 -15.66 -14.68
N SER A 605 24.24 -15.39 -14.06
CA SER A 605 23.53 -16.34 -13.21
C SER A 605 22.56 -17.17 -14.04
N ILE A 606 22.57 -18.49 -13.82
CA ILE A 606 21.60 -19.44 -14.38
C ILE A 606 20.82 -20.01 -13.21
N THR A 607 19.49 -19.94 -13.28
CA THR A 607 18.59 -20.48 -12.26
C THR A 607 17.59 -21.44 -12.88
N ASN A 608 17.54 -22.66 -12.35
CA ASN A 608 16.52 -23.65 -12.71
C ASN A 608 15.28 -23.44 -11.85
N ASN A 609 14.21 -22.90 -12.44
CA ASN A 609 12.93 -22.71 -11.75
C ASN A 609 11.99 -23.90 -11.88
N GLN A 610 12.38 -24.95 -12.61
CA GLN A 610 11.60 -26.15 -12.78
C GLN A 610 11.61 -26.99 -11.50
N THR A 611 10.64 -27.90 -11.38
CA THR A 611 10.53 -28.86 -10.26
C THR A 611 11.46 -30.06 -10.42
N THR A 612 12.11 -30.18 -11.57
CA THR A 612 13.02 -31.26 -11.94
C THR A 612 14.44 -30.73 -12.14
N THR A 613 15.44 -31.60 -11.96
CA THR A 613 16.83 -31.28 -12.33
C THR A 613 16.93 -31.13 -13.83
N VAL A 614 17.61 -30.08 -14.29
CA VAL A 614 17.84 -29.80 -15.71
C VAL A 614 19.23 -30.26 -16.14
N THR A 615 19.36 -30.70 -17.39
CA THR A 615 20.66 -31.05 -17.97
C THR A 615 21.15 -29.90 -18.81
N LEU A 616 22.21 -29.23 -18.37
CA LEU A 616 22.75 -28.04 -19.01
C LEU A 616 23.90 -28.40 -19.95
N SER A 617 23.82 -27.89 -21.16
CA SER A 617 24.94 -27.82 -22.09
C SER A 617 25.19 -26.37 -22.50
N LYS A 618 26.45 -26.06 -22.82
CA LYS A 618 26.86 -24.71 -23.21
C LYS A 618 27.79 -24.76 -24.41
N SER A 619 27.68 -23.76 -25.26
CA SER A 619 28.60 -23.55 -26.39
C SER A 619 28.78 -22.06 -26.63
N ILE A 620 29.96 -21.62 -27.04
CA ILE A 620 30.19 -20.25 -27.49
C ILE A 620 30.45 -20.24 -28.99
N GLY A 621 29.76 -19.35 -29.70
CA GLY A 621 29.88 -19.16 -31.14
C GLY A 621 29.86 -17.69 -31.53
N GLY A 622 29.66 -17.40 -32.81
CA GLY A 622 29.65 -16.04 -33.37
C GLY A 622 30.97 -15.68 -34.05
N ALA A 623 31.20 -14.39 -34.26
CA ALA A 623 32.31 -13.90 -35.07
C ALA A 623 33.68 -14.02 -34.38
N ASN A 624 33.74 -13.84 -33.06
CA ASN A 624 34.99 -13.78 -32.29
C ASN A 624 34.94 -14.59 -30.98
N PRO A 625 34.47 -15.86 -30.98
CA PRO A 625 34.26 -16.62 -29.74
C PRO A 625 35.56 -16.83 -28.93
N ALA A 626 36.71 -16.91 -29.61
CA ALA A 626 38.01 -17.09 -28.97
C ALA A 626 38.46 -15.89 -28.12
N ASP A 627 37.88 -14.70 -28.33
CA ASP A 627 38.20 -13.50 -27.55
C ASP A 627 37.45 -13.48 -26.20
N PHE A 628 36.58 -14.45 -25.91
CA PHE A 628 35.79 -14.51 -24.68
C PHE A 628 36.09 -15.79 -23.90
N ILE A 629 36.67 -15.64 -22.72
CA ILE A 629 37.09 -16.73 -21.84
C ILE A 629 35.94 -17.04 -20.88
N VAL A 630 35.39 -18.24 -21.01
CA VAL A 630 34.22 -18.68 -20.25
C VAL A 630 34.60 -19.75 -19.23
N SER A 631 34.39 -19.47 -17.95
CA SER A 631 34.43 -20.46 -16.87
C SER A 631 33.05 -20.58 -16.22
N THR A 632 32.80 -21.64 -15.45
CA THR A 632 31.49 -21.85 -14.84
C THR A 632 31.57 -22.66 -13.56
N THR A 633 30.61 -22.40 -12.67
CA THR A 633 30.27 -23.25 -11.52
C THR A 633 29.09 -24.18 -11.83
N CYS A 634 28.44 -24.01 -12.98
CA CYS A 634 27.39 -24.89 -13.47
C CYS A 634 28.00 -26.22 -13.89
N GLY A 635 27.64 -27.31 -13.19
CA GLY A 635 27.86 -28.66 -13.69
C GLY A 635 27.03 -28.93 -14.96
N GLY A 636 27.12 -30.15 -15.50
CA GLY A 636 26.23 -30.61 -16.57
C GLY A 636 24.77 -30.79 -16.13
N HIS A 637 24.51 -30.67 -14.83
CA HIS A 637 23.17 -30.72 -14.25
C HIS A 637 22.98 -29.57 -13.26
N LEU A 638 21.80 -28.97 -13.26
CA LEU A 638 21.41 -27.95 -12.29
C LEU A 638 20.15 -28.43 -11.55
N PRO A 639 20.24 -28.73 -10.24
CA PRO A 639 19.09 -29.22 -9.47
C PRO A 639 17.89 -28.27 -9.53
N THR A 640 16.71 -28.81 -9.21
CA THR A 640 15.49 -27.98 -9.07
C THR A 640 15.72 -26.84 -8.07
N ARG A 641 15.23 -25.64 -8.42
CA ARG A 641 15.33 -24.41 -7.61
C ARG A 641 16.78 -24.04 -7.23
N ALA A 642 17.77 -24.55 -7.96
CA ALA A 642 19.17 -24.21 -7.75
C ALA A 642 19.64 -23.18 -8.79
N SER A 643 20.69 -22.44 -8.40
CA SER A 643 21.38 -21.52 -9.29
C SER A 643 22.85 -21.89 -9.41
N CYS A 644 23.45 -21.52 -10.54
CA CYS A 644 24.88 -21.59 -10.77
C CYS A 644 25.31 -20.36 -11.59
N SER A 645 26.61 -20.16 -11.74
CA SER A 645 27.15 -18.98 -12.40
C SER A 645 28.14 -19.31 -13.50
N ILE A 646 28.03 -18.62 -14.63
CA ILE A 646 29.02 -18.55 -15.69
C ILE A 646 29.79 -17.23 -15.55
N LEU A 647 31.11 -17.32 -15.57
CA LEU A 647 32.00 -16.17 -15.52
C LEU A 647 32.60 -15.98 -16.90
N VAL A 648 32.49 -14.78 -17.46
CA VAL A 648 33.01 -14.44 -18.79
C VAL A 648 34.00 -13.30 -18.67
N ALA A 649 35.23 -13.49 -19.15
CA ALA A 649 36.21 -12.42 -19.34
C ALA A 649 36.45 -12.17 -20.83
N PHE A 650 36.81 -10.94 -21.18
CA PHE A 650 37.15 -10.55 -22.54
C PHE A 650 38.68 -10.42 -22.68
N HIS A 651 39.26 -11.10 -23.66
CA HIS A 651 40.68 -11.11 -24.00
C HIS A 651 40.83 -10.97 -25.53
N PRO A 652 40.78 -9.74 -26.07
CA PRO A 652 40.80 -9.56 -27.51
C PRO A 652 42.16 -9.92 -28.14
N THR A 653 42.13 -10.71 -29.20
CA THR A 653 43.33 -11.12 -29.95
C THR A 653 43.70 -10.20 -31.11
N ALA A 654 42.82 -9.26 -31.49
CA ALA A 654 43.10 -8.22 -32.47
C ALA A 654 42.20 -6.99 -32.28
N THR A 655 42.51 -5.89 -32.96
CA THR A 655 41.79 -4.60 -32.84
C THR A 655 40.39 -4.65 -33.46
N GLY A 656 39.54 -3.69 -33.10
CA GLY A 656 38.18 -3.53 -33.63
C GLY A 656 37.06 -4.06 -32.73
N ALA A 657 35.82 -3.96 -33.19
CA ALA A 657 34.65 -4.48 -32.48
C ALA A 657 34.66 -6.02 -32.46
N ARG A 658 34.49 -6.60 -31.28
CA ARG A 658 34.48 -8.05 -31.03
C ARG A 658 33.13 -8.46 -30.48
N SER A 659 32.62 -9.56 -31.01
CA SER A 659 31.33 -10.13 -30.58
C SER A 659 31.32 -11.65 -30.63
N ALA A 660 30.57 -12.23 -29.71
CA ALA A 660 30.28 -13.65 -29.63
C ALA A 660 28.88 -13.86 -29.03
N VAL A 661 28.36 -15.09 -29.15
CA VAL A 661 27.10 -15.50 -28.53
C VAL A 661 27.37 -16.76 -27.71
N LEU A 662 27.12 -16.67 -26.41
CA LEU A 662 27.09 -17.84 -25.52
C LEU A 662 25.70 -18.45 -25.60
N THR A 663 25.61 -19.70 -26.03
CA THR A 663 24.37 -20.48 -26.11
C THR A 663 24.32 -21.48 -24.97
N LEU A 664 23.20 -21.54 -24.27
CA LEU A 664 22.89 -22.50 -23.21
C LEU A 664 21.71 -23.33 -23.66
N SER A 665 21.82 -24.65 -23.57
CA SER A 665 20.73 -25.56 -23.92
C SER A 665 20.40 -26.45 -22.74
N ASP A 666 19.10 -26.58 -22.52
CA ASP A 666 18.47 -27.46 -21.53
C ASP A 666 17.61 -28.53 -22.24
N SER A 667 17.43 -29.68 -21.61
CA SER A 667 16.44 -30.70 -21.92
C SER A 667 15.79 -31.17 -20.60
N PRO A 668 14.43 -31.21 -20.51
CA PRO A 668 13.45 -31.19 -21.59
C PRO A 668 12.81 -29.82 -21.91
N ASP A 669 13.46 -28.71 -21.52
CA ASP A 669 12.89 -27.36 -21.67
C ASP A 669 12.55 -26.98 -23.12
N ARG A 670 11.29 -26.58 -23.37
CA ARG A 670 10.81 -26.18 -24.70
C ARG A 670 11.35 -24.82 -25.18
N THR A 671 11.84 -23.99 -24.26
CA THR A 671 12.38 -22.65 -24.55
C THR A 671 13.90 -22.66 -24.74
N SER A 672 14.53 -23.83 -24.62
CA SER A 672 15.91 -24.09 -25.03
C SER A 672 16.06 -23.97 -26.56
N PRO A 673 17.12 -23.32 -27.10
CA PRO A 673 18.27 -22.77 -26.39
C PRO A 673 18.18 -21.28 -26.01
N TYR A 674 18.90 -20.90 -24.96
CA TYR A 674 19.07 -19.51 -24.49
C TYR A 674 20.36 -18.89 -25.02
N HIS A 675 20.31 -17.60 -25.37
CA HIS A 675 21.45 -16.87 -25.94
C HIS A 675 21.85 -15.67 -25.07
N VAL A 676 23.16 -15.52 -24.85
CA VAL A 676 23.76 -14.34 -24.20
C VAL A 676 24.69 -13.66 -25.20
N THR A 677 24.40 -12.40 -25.52
CA THR A 677 25.24 -11.61 -26.44
C THR A 677 26.45 -11.05 -25.71
N LEU A 678 27.64 -11.25 -26.28
CA LEU A 678 28.90 -10.75 -25.72
C LEU A 678 29.50 -9.72 -26.66
N THR A 679 29.84 -8.53 -26.15
CA THR A 679 30.46 -7.46 -26.94
C THR A 679 31.62 -6.79 -26.23
N GLY A 680 32.62 -6.37 -27.00
CA GLY A 680 33.76 -5.58 -26.55
C GLY A 680 34.40 -4.87 -27.73
N VAL A 681 35.21 -3.84 -27.47
CA VAL A 681 35.98 -3.15 -28.50
C VAL A 681 37.44 -3.23 -28.12
N SER A 682 38.27 -3.71 -29.04
CA SER A 682 39.71 -3.71 -28.85
C SER A 682 40.39 -2.57 -29.57
N ARG A 683 41.33 -1.90 -28.90
CA ARG A 683 42.07 -0.76 -29.44
C ARG A 683 43.55 -0.81 -29.10
#